data_AF-A0A841WKZ6-F1
#
_entry.id   AF-A0A841WKZ6-F1
#
_cell.length_a   1.000
_cell.length_b   1.000
_cell.length_c   1.000
_cell.angle_alpha   90.00
_cell.angle_beta   90.00
_cell.angle_gamma   90.00
#
_symmetry.space_group_name_H-M   'P 1'
#
loop_
_entity.id
_entity.type
_entity.pdbx_description
1 polymer ?
#
loop_
_entity_poly.entity_id
_entity_poly.type
_entity_poly.pdbx_seq_one_letter_code
_entity_poly.pdbx_strand_id
1 'polypeptide(L)'
;MAWNSGQQLFGDRYIIERKLGEGGVGITYLAKNQRDELRVIKTLLDKFFNDPKWIQHCNKLKQDFRDEALRLALCHHPHVVQIENVFDEGNFPCMAMEYIEGQDLGQRITENGALSEIEALIYIQQIGDALTLAHQKGLLHRDLKPSNIMMRAGKPEAVLIDFGIARQFISGAVLLHTESLTPGYAPPEQYVSDAERGEYIDVYALAATLYSLLTGQLPIPAPARLQNFTMRSPKDLNSSVSDRVNEAIMKGMALNYKFRPQSVQEWLDLLGAGIVAPTQPVTSSSNTSPSTTPPTQSVISSPNTPSSWECIHTIPGIGKIAFSPKEDILASASGTVVHLFSSTTGELIRSLGHSSGYGSVAISGDGQTLASITNNSSDKTIELWNVQTGRQIDTLIGHSDIISSVAISSDGQTLASGSWDKTIKLWNMQTGRVIRILSDSDRVDFVAFSSDGQMLASANVSRYDIKLWNVQTGRKIRTLTGHSQRVNSVAFSSDGQILASGSWDTTIKLWSVATGRKIRTLTGHSASIKSVAFSSDGQILASGGYDEIIKLWNVRTGRKIRTLTGHSDYVNSVAFSSDGQMLASSSADGTIKLWSVATGREIRTITGNCASPVKSIVISSDGQMLAHGLNSTVNLWDMGTGRKISTLITSNYVYSVAISSDARILASGCVDNIRLWEIATEREIRTLTGHSIPVNSIAISSDGQMLASSSDDEIIKLWNVQTGRKIRTLGGWFGGHSAQVNSVAFSSDGQMLASGSDDNTIKLWNVLTGKEIHTLTSHSDSVNSVAISSDGQILASGSNDNTIKLWNVKTGREIRTLTGHSQWISSIIFSSNGQILASGSGDGTIKLWSVATGEEIHSLNHFGAVSSVAFSSDGRWLAAGDYCGNIKIWRHR
;
A
#
# COMPACT_ATOMS: atom_id res chain seq x y z
N MET A 1 -35.33 14.02 1.07
CA MET A 1 -35.76 15.35 1.56
C MET A 1 -35.86 16.29 0.38
N ALA A 2 -36.86 17.16 0.37
CA ALA A 2 -36.94 18.32 -0.52
C ALA A 2 -37.50 19.50 0.29
N TRP A 3 -37.01 20.71 0.05
CA TRP A 3 -37.51 21.90 0.74
C TRP A 3 -38.76 22.45 0.05
N ASN A 4 -39.71 22.92 0.87
CA ASN A 4 -41.00 23.44 0.40
C ASN A 4 -40.96 24.96 0.25
N SER A 5 -41.90 25.50 -0.54
CA SER A 5 -42.13 26.94 -0.63
C SER A 5 -42.42 27.54 0.76
N GLY A 6 -41.84 28.69 1.07
CA GLY A 6 -41.90 29.34 2.38
C GLY A 6 -40.91 28.80 3.42
N GLN A 7 -40.12 27.76 3.13
CA GLN A 7 -39.14 27.25 4.09
C GLN A 7 -37.95 28.20 4.27
N GLN A 8 -37.68 28.59 5.51
CA GLN A 8 -36.53 29.41 5.90
C GLN A 8 -35.27 28.54 6.08
N LEU A 9 -34.10 29.08 5.71
CA LEU A 9 -32.78 28.45 5.80
C LEU A 9 -31.72 29.42 6.35
N PHE A 10 -30.63 28.87 6.92
CA PHE A 10 -29.44 29.59 7.41
C PHE A 10 -29.70 30.68 8.46
N GLY A 11 -30.74 30.51 9.29
CA GLY A 11 -31.21 31.52 10.25
C GLY A 11 -31.92 32.66 9.54
N ASP A 12 -33.05 32.32 8.90
CA ASP A 12 -33.96 33.21 8.18
C ASP A 12 -33.26 34.11 7.14
N ARG A 13 -32.15 33.64 6.56
CA ARG A 13 -31.37 34.35 5.55
C ARG A 13 -31.80 34.06 4.13
N TYR A 14 -32.35 32.87 3.90
CA TYR A 14 -32.95 32.49 2.62
C TYR A 14 -34.34 31.89 2.86
N ILE A 15 -35.31 32.29 2.04
CA ILE A 15 -36.66 31.71 2.03
C ILE A 15 -36.86 31.02 0.68
N ILE A 16 -37.12 29.71 0.69
CA ILE A 16 -37.34 28.93 -0.54
C ILE A 16 -38.64 29.36 -1.22
N GLU A 17 -38.54 29.69 -2.50
CA GLU A 17 -39.67 29.97 -3.39
C GLU A 17 -40.18 28.67 -4.02
N ARG A 18 -39.29 27.95 -4.72
CA ARG A 18 -39.60 26.69 -5.44
C ARG A 18 -38.33 25.88 -5.76
N LYS A 19 -38.46 24.58 -6.00
CA LYS A 19 -37.41 23.77 -6.68
C LYS A 19 -37.22 24.30 -8.11
N LEU A 20 -35.97 24.37 -8.57
CA LEU A 20 -35.60 24.70 -9.96
C LEU A 20 -35.26 23.43 -10.76
N GLY A 21 -34.43 22.53 -10.20
CA GLY A 21 -34.00 21.32 -10.91
C GLY A 21 -33.41 20.25 -9.99
N GLU A 22 -33.11 19.09 -10.58
CA GLU A 22 -32.37 17.97 -9.97
C GLU A 22 -31.54 17.29 -11.05
N GLY A 23 -30.27 17.00 -10.77
CA GLY A 23 -29.35 16.41 -11.74
C GLY A 23 -28.11 15.81 -11.07
N GLY A 24 -27.69 14.62 -11.53
CA GLY A 24 -26.56 13.90 -10.97
C GLY A 24 -26.71 13.66 -9.46
N VAL A 25 -25.81 14.25 -8.68
CA VAL A 25 -25.80 14.19 -7.21
C VAL A 25 -26.53 15.36 -6.52
N GLY A 26 -26.93 16.39 -7.26
CA GLY A 26 -27.36 17.68 -6.72
C GLY A 26 -28.80 18.10 -7.04
N ILE A 27 -29.28 19.08 -6.28
CA ILE A 27 -30.62 19.67 -6.38
C ILE A 27 -30.54 21.18 -6.18
N THR A 28 -31.35 21.93 -6.94
CA THR A 28 -31.35 23.40 -6.92
C THR A 28 -32.73 23.97 -6.63
N TYR A 29 -32.75 25.09 -5.89
CA TYR A 29 -33.95 25.83 -5.50
C TYR A 29 -33.79 27.32 -5.80
N LEU A 30 -34.90 27.96 -6.16
CA LEU A 30 -35.03 29.41 -6.13
C LEU A 30 -35.36 29.82 -4.69
N ALA A 31 -34.71 30.87 -4.22
CA ALA A 31 -34.95 31.47 -2.91
C ALA A 31 -34.89 32.99 -2.98
N LYS A 32 -35.41 33.66 -1.96
CA LYS A 32 -35.19 35.08 -1.69
C LYS A 32 -34.25 35.27 -0.52
N ASN A 33 -33.32 36.24 -0.59
CA ASN A 33 -32.51 36.65 0.56
C ASN A 33 -33.24 37.73 1.40
N GLN A 34 -32.62 38.19 2.50
CA GLN A 34 -33.19 39.21 3.40
C GLN A 34 -33.39 40.61 2.77
N ARG A 35 -33.00 40.81 1.52
CA ARG A 35 -33.22 42.05 0.74
C ARG A 35 -34.31 41.90 -0.33
N ASP A 36 -35.06 40.80 -0.29
CA ASP A 36 -36.02 40.36 -1.31
C ASP A 36 -35.37 39.98 -2.67
N GLU A 37 -34.04 39.90 -2.74
CA GLU A 37 -33.30 39.57 -3.96
C GLU A 37 -33.32 38.06 -4.23
N LEU A 38 -33.55 37.64 -5.48
CA LEU A 38 -33.56 36.24 -5.87
C LEU A 38 -32.16 35.60 -5.84
N ARG A 39 -32.08 34.34 -5.41
CA ARG A 39 -30.88 33.52 -5.29
C ARG A 39 -31.16 32.06 -5.69
N VAL A 40 -30.12 31.37 -6.15
CA VAL A 40 -30.13 29.91 -6.33
C VAL A 40 -29.46 29.25 -5.14
N ILE A 41 -30.14 28.32 -4.47
CA ILE A 41 -29.53 27.44 -3.47
C ILE A 41 -29.26 26.08 -4.13
N LYS A 42 -27.99 25.70 -4.27
CA LYS A 42 -27.57 24.34 -4.68
C LYS A 42 -27.22 23.53 -3.43
N THR A 43 -27.59 22.24 -3.41
CA THR A 43 -27.25 21.28 -2.35
C THR A 43 -27.24 19.83 -2.86
N LEU A 44 -26.90 18.86 -2.01
CA LEU A 44 -26.82 17.43 -2.32
C LEU A 44 -28.15 16.68 -2.10
N LEU A 45 -28.37 15.62 -2.87
CA LEU A 45 -29.55 14.78 -2.78
C LEU A 45 -29.48 13.79 -1.62
N ASP A 46 -30.49 13.85 -0.74
CA ASP A 46 -30.67 12.99 0.45
C ASP A 46 -30.53 11.48 0.20
N LYS A 47 -30.82 11.00 -1.03
CA LYS A 47 -30.64 9.59 -1.41
C LYS A 47 -29.20 9.09 -1.21
N PHE A 48 -28.19 9.95 -1.37
CA PHE A 48 -26.78 9.58 -1.18
C PHE A 48 -26.36 9.45 0.29
N PHE A 49 -27.06 10.09 1.24
CA PHE A 49 -26.76 9.96 2.67
C PHE A 49 -27.35 8.69 3.30
N ASN A 50 -28.21 7.97 2.56
CA ASN A 50 -28.94 6.81 3.04
C ASN A 50 -28.66 5.52 2.23
N ASP A 51 -27.90 5.59 1.13
CA ASP A 51 -27.45 4.40 0.37
C ASP A 51 -26.23 3.76 1.07
N PRO A 52 -26.29 2.48 1.50
CA PRO A 52 -25.18 1.78 2.16
C PRO A 52 -23.84 1.80 1.40
N LYS A 53 -23.84 1.94 0.07
CA LYS A 53 -22.61 2.10 -0.73
C LYS A 53 -21.97 3.48 -0.59
N TRP A 54 -22.80 4.50 -0.39
CA TRP A 54 -22.36 5.89 -0.27
C TRP A 54 -22.06 6.31 1.16
N ILE A 55 -22.54 5.61 2.20
CA ILE A 55 -22.26 5.97 3.62
C ILE A 55 -20.76 6.19 3.89
N GLN A 56 -19.87 5.32 3.39
CA GLN A 56 -18.41 5.46 3.54
C GLN A 56 -17.84 6.66 2.77
N HIS A 57 -18.51 7.07 1.70
CA HIS A 57 -18.11 8.15 0.79
C HIS A 57 -18.80 9.50 1.11
N CYS A 58 -19.79 9.52 2.02
CA CYS A 58 -20.60 10.69 2.33
C CYS A 58 -19.79 11.89 2.80
N ASN A 59 -18.75 11.66 3.62
CA ASN A 59 -17.89 12.73 4.11
C ASN A 59 -17.10 13.37 2.96
N LYS A 60 -16.59 12.55 2.02
CA LYS A 60 -15.90 13.02 0.81
C LYS A 60 -16.85 13.82 -0.08
N LEU A 61 -18.02 13.27 -0.42
CA LEU A 61 -19.03 13.94 -1.25
C LEU A 61 -19.51 15.28 -0.67
N LYS A 62 -19.71 15.38 0.65
CA LYS A 62 -20.04 16.67 1.31
C LYS A 62 -18.90 17.68 1.20
N GLN A 63 -17.67 17.21 1.16
CA GLN A 63 -16.48 18.04 1.21
C GLN A 63 -16.08 18.51 -0.20
N ASP A 64 -16.15 17.63 -1.21
CA ASP A 64 -16.08 17.96 -2.65
C ASP A 64 -17.09 19.06 -3.03
N PHE A 65 -18.30 19.00 -2.49
CA PHE A 65 -19.32 20.04 -2.70
C PHE A 65 -18.90 21.42 -2.15
N ARG A 66 -18.20 21.44 -1.00
CA ARG A 66 -17.83 22.69 -0.33
C ARG A 66 -16.69 23.43 -1.02
N ASP A 67 -15.80 22.76 -1.75
CA ASP A 67 -14.82 23.47 -2.58
C ASP A 67 -15.15 23.53 -4.08
N GLU A 68 -16.19 22.87 -4.59
CA GLU A 68 -16.91 23.37 -5.77
C GLU A 68 -17.34 24.83 -5.52
N ALA A 69 -17.99 25.07 -4.38
CA ALA A 69 -18.43 26.39 -3.93
C ALA A 69 -17.27 27.36 -3.66
N LEU A 70 -16.16 26.87 -3.06
CA LEU A 70 -14.96 27.69 -2.81
C LEU A 70 -14.24 28.09 -4.11
N ARG A 71 -14.11 27.17 -5.08
CA ARG A 71 -13.50 27.43 -6.39
C ARG A 71 -14.28 28.51 -7.14
N LEU A 72 -15.62 28.41 -7.17
CA LEU A 72 -16.50 29.45 -7.71
C LEU A 72 -16.29 30.80 -7.00
N ALA A 73 -16.28 30.81 -5.66
CA ALA A 73 -16.09 32.03 -4.87
C ALA A 73 -14.71 32.70 -5.07
N LEU A 74 -13.69 31.99 -5.54
CA LEU A 74 -12.37 32.55 -5.86
C LEU A 74 -12.32 33.22 -7.25
N CYS A 75 -13.25 32.90 -8.15
CA CYS A 75 -13.30 33.36 -9.54
C CYS A 75 -14.23 34.58 -9.74
N HIS A 76 -13.94 35.69 -9.06
CA HIS A 76 -14.69 36.96 -9.22
C HIS A 76 -14.56 37.52 -10.66
N HIS A 77 -15.58 37.31 -11.49
CA HIS A 77 -15.62 37.75 -12.89
C HIS A 77 -17.08 38.01 -13.35
N PRO A 78 -17.36 38.98 -14.24
CA PRO A 78 -18.74 39.22 -14.72
C PRO A 78 -19.41 38.03 -15.43
N HIS A 79 -18.59 37.11 -15.95
CA HIS A 79 -19.01 35.91 -16.67
C HIS A 79 -18.84 34.61 -15.84
N VAL A 80 -18.72 34.70 -14.52
CA VAL A 80 -18.80 33.58 -13.56
C VAL A 80 -19.89 33.90 -12.53
N VAL A 81 -20.70 32.92 -12.14
CA VAL A 81 -21.79 33.14 -11.19
C VAL A 81 -21.27 33.56 -9.81
N GLN A 82 -21.79 34.67 -9.27
CA GLN A 82 -21.37 35.14 -7.95
C GLN A 82 -21.94 34.25 -6.83
N ILE A 83 -21.05 33.70 -5.99
CA ILE A 83 -21.40 33.05 -4.73
C ILE A 83 -21.62 34.12 -3.65
N GLU A 84 -22.76 34.07 -2.96
CA GLU A 84 -23.07 34.96 -1.82
C GLU A 84 -22.67 34.34 -0.47
N ASN A 85 -22.99 33.04 -0.26
CA ASN A 85 -22.67 32.32 0.97
C ASN A 85 -22.49 30.82 0.71
N VAL A 86 -21.69 30.18 1.55
CA VAL A 86 -21.59 28.71 1.68
C VAL A 86 -21.90 28.36 3.13
N PHE A 87 -22.80 27.42 3.37
CA PHE A 87 -23.30 27.07 4.71
C PHE A 87 -23.75 25.60 4.78
N ASP A 88 -23.99 25.11 5.98
CA ASP A 88 -24.62 23.80 6.19
C ASP A 88 -26.03 24.00 6.78
N GLU A 89 -27.02 23.32 6.21
CA GLU A 89 -28.38 23.22 6.77
C GLU A 89 -28.55 21.81 7.37
N GLY A 90 -28.33 21.72 8.69
CA GLY A 90 -28.30 20.45 9.41
C GLY A 90 -27.17 19.53 8.91
N ASN A 91 -27.52 18.56 8.06
CA ASN A 91 -26.59 17.59 7.48
C ASN A 91 -26.17 17.91 6.03
N PHE A 92 -26.80 18.92 5.40
CA PHE A 92 -26.69 19.20 3.97
C PHE A 92 -25.77 20.41 3.73
N PRO A 93 -24.65 20.28 2.99
CA PRO A 93 -23.88 21.43 2.55
C PRO A 93 -24.63 22.17 1.44
N CYS A 94 -24.60 23.50 1.51
CA CYS A 94 -25.41 24.40 0.71
C CYS A 94 -24.55 25.55 0.20
N MET A 95 -24.78 25.99 -1.03
CA MET A 95 -24.27 27.28 -1.50
C MET A 95 -25.38 28.14 -2.10
N ALA A 96 -25.37 29.42 -1.74
CA ALA A 96 -26.25 30.46 -2.25
C ALA A 96 -25.50 31.26 -3.31
N MET A 97 -26.10 31.37 -4.49
CA MET A 97 -25.54 31.99 -5.68
C MET A 97 -26.50 33.06 -6.21
N GLU A 98 -26.01 34.06 -6.95
CA GLU A 98 -26.90 35.00 -7.65
C GLU A 98 -27.93 34.26 -8.53
N TYR A 99 -29.15 34.78 -8.63
CA TYR A 99 -30.11 34.29 -9.60
C TYR A 99 -29.84 34.93 -10.96
N ILE A 100 -29.35 34.12 -11.90
CA ILE A 100 -29.31 34.47 -13.31
C ILE A 100 -30.72 34.28 -13.88
N GLU A 101 -31.38 35.37 -14.28
CA GLU A 101 -32.63 35.29 -15.04
C GLU A 101 -32.29 35.04 -16.51
N GLY A 102 -32.78 33.94 -17.09
CA GLY A 102 -32.50 33.56 -18.48
C GLY A 102 -32.61 32.06 -18.76
N GLN A 103 -31.81 31.58 -19.71
CA GLN A 103 -31.83 30.20 -20.23
C GLN A 103 -30.40 29.67 -20.47
N ASP A 104 -30.17 28.37 -20.29
CA ASP A 104 -28.87 27.76 -20.62
C ASP A 104 -28.67 27.56 -22.12
N LEU A 105 -27.41 27.56 -22.57
CA LEU A 105 -27.09 27.43 -23.99
C LEU A 105 -27.48 26.05 -24.56
N GLY A 106 -27.55 25.00 -23.74
CA GLY A 106 -27.99 23.67 -24.17
C GLY A 106 -29.48 23.65 -24.53
N GLN A 107 -30.33 24.21 -23.66
CA GLN A 107 -31.75 24.36 -23.93
C GLN A 107 -31.99 25.28 -25.14
N ARG A 108 -31.28 26.42 -25.24
CA ARG A 108 -31.37 27.38 -26.36
C ARG A 108 -31.00 26.78 -27.72
N ILE A 109 -30.02 25.87 -27.79
CA ILE A 109 -29.71 25.12 -29.02
C ILE A 109 -30.82 24.11 -29.32
N THR A 110 -31.34 23.44 -28.29
CA THR A 110 -32.36 22.39 -28.42
C THR A 110 -33.71 22.94 -28.90
N GLU A 111 -34.10 24.14 -28.46
CA GLU A 111 -35.41 24.74 -28.76
C GLU A 111 -35.45 25.55 -30.05
N ASN A 112 -34.38 26.28 -30.41
CA ASN A 112 -34.36 27.16 -31.58
C ASN A 112 -33.26 26.84 -32.59
N GLY A 113 -32.48 25.78 -32.38
CA GLY A 113 -31.39 25.36 -33.27
C GLY A 113 -30.10 26.16 -33.12
N ALA A 114 -29.20 25.97 -34.10
CA ALA A 114 -27.88 26.58 -34.13
C ALA A 114 -27.91 28.12 -34.08
N LEU A 115 -26.89 28.70 -33.45
CA LEU A 115 -26.67 30.14 -33.38
C LEU A 115 -25.99 30.66 -34.65
N SER A 116 -26.08 31.98 -34.86
CA SER A 116 -25.21 32.65 -35.84
C SER A 116 -23.74 32.66 -35.37
N GLU A 117 -22.78 32.74 -36.29
CA GLU A 117 -21.36 32.80 -35.94
C GLU A 117 -21.03 33.97 -35.01
N ILE A 118 -21.64 35.14 -35.26
CA ILE A 118 -21.44 36.34 -34.43
C ILE A 118 -21.97 36.13 -33.00
N GLU A 119 -23.18 35.57 -32.85
CA GLU A 119 -23.81 35.30 -31.55
C GLU A 119 -23.01 34.25 -30.75
N ALA A 120 -22.58 33.16 -31.40
CA ALA A 120 -21.78 32.11 -30.77
C ALA A 120 -20.39 32.60 -30.32
N LEU A 121 -19.71 33.42 -31.14
CA LEU A 121 -18.41 33.97 -30.80
C LEU A 121 -18.46 34.93 -29.61
N ILE A 122 -19.53 35.72 -29.45
CA ILE A 122 -19.70 36.61 -28.30
C ILE A 122 -19.73 35.80 -26.98
N TYR A 123 -20.54 34.75 -26.91
CA TYR A 123 -20.62 33.91 -25.71
C TYR A 123 -19.32 33.13 -25.46
N ILE A 124 -18.66 32.65 -26.52
CA ILE A 124 -17.40 31.92 -26.40
C ILE A 124 -16.24 32.82 -25.95
N GLN A 125 -16.18 34.08 -26.37
CA GLN A 125 -15.21 35.05 -25.84
C GLN A 125 -15.42 35.26 -24.34
N GLN A 126 -16.64 35.58 -23.92
CA GLN A 126 -17.00 35.87 -22.52
C GLN A 126 -16.67 34.71 -21.57
N ILE A 127 -16.89 33.47 -22.01
CA ILE A 127 -16.57 32.25 -21.24
C ILE A 127 -15.07 31.91 -21.35
N GLY A 128 -14.41 32.23 -22.47
CA GLY A 128 -12.96 32.12 -22.61
C GLY A 128 -12.19 33.07 -21.68
N ASP A 129 -12.67 34.30 -21.53
CA ASP A 129 -12.13 35.28 -20.57
C ASP A 129 -12.28 34.77 -19.12
N ALA A 130 -13.46 34.20 -18.80
CA ALA A 130 -13.73 33.59 -17.49
C ALA A 130 -12.82 32.39 -17.18
N LEU A 131 -12.60 31.51 -18.16
CA LEU A 131 -11.69 30.36 -18.04
C LEU A 131 -10.24 30.83 -17.90
N THR A 132 -9.82 31.85 -18.65
CA THR A 132 -8.48 32.45 -18.53
C THR A 132 -8.22 32.97 -17.11
N LEU A 133 -9.22 33.57 -16.44
CA LEU A 133 -9.10 33.91 -15.02
C LEU A 133 -9.00 32.67 -14.12
N ALA A 134 -9.78 31.61 -14.36
CA ALA A 134 -9.70 30.37 -13.60
C ALA A 134 -8.32 29.71 -13.75
N HIS A 135 -7.74 29.71 -14.95
CA HIS A 135 -6.39 29.24 -15.23
C HIS A 135 -5.32 30.07 -14.50
N GLN A 136 -5.47 31.40 -14.43
CA GLN A 136 -4.64 32.27 -13.60
C GLN A 136 -4.78 32.02 -12.09
N LYS A 137 -5.88 31.41 -11.62
CA LYS A 137 -6.04 30.90 -10.24
C LYS A 137 -5.54 29.46 -10.09
N GLY A 138 -5.00 28.85 -11.14
CA GLY A 138 -4.52 27.47 -11.15
C GLY A 138 -5.64 26.43 -11.17
N LEU A 139 -6.82 26.73 -11.71
CA LEU A 139 -7.98 25.84 -11.78
C LEU A 139 -8.31 25.45 -13.24
N LEU A 140 -8.32 24.16 -13.58
CA LEU A 140 -8.95 23.66 -14.82
C LEU A 140 -10.43 23.35 -14.57
N HIS A 141 -11.31 23.68 -15.51
CA HIS A 141 -12.76 23.47 -15.40
C HIS A 141 -13.18 22.02 -15.68
N ARG A 142 -12.56 21.38 -16.68
CA ARG A 142 -12.65 19.96 -17.05
C ARG A 142 -14.00 19.43 -17.54
N ASP A 143 -15.13 20.06 -17.23
CA ASP A 143 -16.48 19.64 -17.70
C ASP A 143 -17.29 20.82 -18.30
N LEU A 144 -16.64 21.60 -19.17
CA LEU A 144 -17.31 22.72 -19.86
C LEU A 144 -18.22 22.19 -20.98
N LYS A 145 -19.47 22.68 -21.00
CA LYS A 145 -20.52 22.31 -21.95
C LYS A 145 -21.66 23.34 -21.94
N PRO A 146 -22.51 23.41 -22.98
CA PRO A 146 -23.59 24.41 -23.08
C PRO A 146 -24.52 24.51 -21.86
N SER A 147 -24.83 23.41 -21.17
CA SER A 147 -25.71 23.42 -19.99
C SER A 147 -25.12 24.11 -18.75
N ASN A 148 -23.79 24.33 -18.72
CA ASN A 148 -23.12 25.00 -17.62
C ASN A 148 -22.99 26.52 -17.86
N ILE A 149 -23.55 27.02 -18.97
CA ILE A 149 -23.45 28.42 -19.41
C ILE A 149 -24.87 28.97 -19.57
N MET A 150 -25.23 29.98 -18.78
CA MET A 150 -26.54 30.65 -18.85
C MET A 150 -26.42 32.03 -19.49
N MET A 151 -27.32 32.36 -20.44
CA MET A 151 -27.46 33.71 -20.98
C MET A 151 -28.34 34.55 -20.05
N ARG A 152 -27.98 35.81 -19.77
CA ARG A 152 -28.85 36.77 -19.06
C ARG A 152 -29.97 37.26 -19.99
N ALA A 153 -31.22 37.25 -19.51
CA ALA A 153 -32.39 37.66 -20.26
C ALA A 153 -32.27 39.09 -20.82
N GLY A 154 -32.61 39.27 -22.09
CA GLY A 154 -32.57 40.58 -22.76
C GLY A 154 -31.16 41.13 -23.05
N LYS A 155 -30.09 40.34 -22.85
CA LYS A 155 -28.71 40.78 -23.04
C LYS A 155 -27.83 39.74 -23.77
N PRO A 156 -26.81 40.17 -24.54
CA PRO A 156 -25.77 39.29 -25.05
C PRO A 156 -24.68 39.03 -23.99
N GLU A 157 -25.07 38.52 -22.82
CA GLU A 157 -24.19 38.25 -21.67
C GLU A 157 -24.34 36.78 -21.23
N ALA A 158 -23.31 35.96 -21.44
CA ALA A 158 -23.21 34.59 -20.92
C ALA A 158 -22.52 34.56 -19.55
N VAL A 159 -22.89 33.60 -18.70
CA VAL A 159 -22.31 33.38 -17.35
C VAL A 159 -22.07 31.90 -17.13
N LEU A 160 -20.88 31.55 -16.66
CA LEU A 160 -20.50 30.20 -16.26
C LEU A 160 -21.06 29.89 -14.86
N ILE A 161 -22.01 28.95 -14.77
CA ILE A 161 -22.85 28.72 -13.58
C ILE A 161 -22.51 27.45 -12.77
N ASP A 162 -21.72 26.53 -13.32
CA ASP A 162 -21.36 25.28 -12.63
C ASP A 162 -19.96 24.80 -13.04
N PHE A 163 -19.02 24.81 -12.08
CA PHE A 163 -17.63 24.38 -12.27
C PHE A 163 -17.43 22.87 -12.07
N GLY A 164 -18.42 22.14 -11.53
CA GLY A 164 -18.40 20.68 -11.38
C GLY A 164 -17.08 20.06 -10.91
N ILE A 165 -16.45 19.27 -11.78
CA ILE A 165 -15.19 18.53 -11.53
C ILE A 165 -13.91 19.38 -11.67
N ALA A 166 -14.03 20.70 -11.59
CA ALA A 166 -12.89 21.61 -11.65
C ALA A 166 -11.84 21.26 -10.59
N ARG A 167 -10.56 21.23 -10.97
CA ARG A 167 -9.45 20.86 -10.07
C ARG A 167 -8.31 21.86 -10.19
N GLN A 168 -7.59 22.02 -9.08
CA GLN A 168 -6.30 22.70 -9.11
C GLN A 168 -5.32 21.91 -10.00
N PHE A 169 -4.51 22.61 -10.79
CA PHE A 169 -3.49 22.00 -11.65
C PHE A 169 -2.14 22.70 -11.50
N ILE A 170 -1.09 21.98 -11.87
CA ILE A 170 0.26 22.48 -12.05
C ILE A 170 0.65 22.14 -13.49
N SER A 171 1.12 23.13 -14.26
CA SER A 171 1.47 22.93 -15.66
C SER A 171 2.59 21.88 -15.80
N GLY A 172 2.38 20.89 -16.67
CA GLY A 172 3.30 19.76 -16.87
C GLY A 172 3.15 18.59 -15.89
N ALA A 173 2.22 18.65 -14.93
CA ALA A 173 1.97 17.53 -14.02
C ALA A 173 1.06 16.45 -14.65
N VAL A 174 1.36 15.18 -14.36
CA VAL A 174 0.45 14.05 -14.59
C VAL A 174 -0.46 13.93 -13.38
N LEU A 175 -1.78 13.88 -13.59
CA LEU A 175 -2.78 13.86 -12.52
C LEU A 175 -3.81 12.74 -12.71
N LEU A 176 -3.98 11.95 -11.65
CA LEU A 176 -4.89 10.81 -11.56
C LEU A 176 -6.38 11.24 -11.47
N HIS A 177 -7.25 10.28 -11.80
CA HIS A 177 -8.53 10.50 -12.49
C HIS A 177 -9.75 10.86 -11.58
N THR A 178 -10.92 11.07 -12.21
CA THR A 178 -12.25 11.24 -11.59
C THR A 178 -13.33 10.65 -12.50
N GLU A 179 -14.16 9.74 -11.98
CA GLU A 179 -15.06 8.82 -12.71
C GLU A 179 -16.27 9.44 -13.45
N SER A 180 -16.24 10.72 -13.82
CA SER A 180 -17.34 11.40 -14.52
C SER A 180 -16.81 12.24 -15.68
N LEU A 181 -17.33 11.96 -16.89
CA LEU A 181 -16.94 12.60 -18.15
C LEU A 181 -18.19 12.84 -18.99
N THR A 182 -18.38 14.05 -19.53
CA THR A 182 -19.49 14.31 -20.48
C THR A 182 -19.07 13.90 -21.91
N PRO A 183 -19.80 12.99 -22.58
CA PRO A 183 -19.51 12.61 -23.97
C PRO A 183 -19.53 13.81 -24.92
N GLY A 184 -18.64 13.80 -25.92
CA GLY A 184 -18.47 14.88 -26.90
C GLY A 184 -17.54 16.00 -26.43
N TYR A 185 -17.69 16.45 -25.18
CA TYR A 185 -16.94 17.59 -24.62
C TYR A 185 -15.62 17.19 -23.94
N ALA A 186 -15.51 15.96 -23.41
CA ALA A 186 -14.27 15.44 -22.83
C ALA A 186 -13.23 15.07 -23.92
N PRO A 187 -11.97 15.57 -23.86
CA PRO A 187 -10.87 15.18 -24.77
C PRO A 187 -10.24 13.82 -24.43
N PRO A 188 -9.48 13.19 -25.36
CA PRO A 188 -8.86 11.88 -25.18
C PRO A 188 -8.11 11.66 -23.87
N GLU A 189 -7.29 12.61 -23.45
CA GLU A 189 -6.45 12.48 -22.27
C GLU A 189 -7.25 12.38 -20.97
N GLN A 190 -8.49 12.88 -20.92
CA GLN A 190 -9.35 12.69 -19.75
C GLN A 190 -9.82 11.24 -19.58
N TYR A 191 -9.79 10.40 -20.62
CA TYR A 191 -10.20 8.98 -20.57
C TYR A 191 -9.06 8.04 -20.13
N VAL A 192 -7.86 8.55 -19.87
CA VAL A 192 -6.71 7.78 -19.37
C VAL A 192 -6.26 8.29 -18.01
N SER A 193 -5.85 7.36 -17.15
CA SER A 193 -5.30 7.63 -15.81
C SER A 193 -4.09 8.56 -15.89
N ASP A 194 -3.14 8.21 -16.76
CA ASP A 194 -1.77 8.73 -16.72
C ASP A 194 -1.48 9.55 -17.97
N ALA A 195 -1.86 10.83 -17.93
CA ALA A 195 -1.46 11.80 -18.94
C ALA A 195 -1.32 13.21 -18.35
N GLU A 196 -0.49 14.02 -19.02
CA GLU A 196 -0.25 15.44 -18.74
C GLU A 196 -1.56 16.23 -18.76
N ARG A 197 -1.68 17.24 -17.88
CA ARG A 197 -2.84 18.16 -17.80
C ARG A 197 -2.42 19.61 -18.03
N GLY A 198 -3.23 20.34 -18.78
CA GLY A 198 -3.07 21.78 -19.04
C GLY A 198 -4.34 22.39 -19.62
N GLU A 199 -4.32 23.71 -19.87
CA GLU A 199 -5.47 24.50 -20.33
C GLU A 199 -6.06 23.98 -21.66
N TYR A 200 -5.25 23.30 -22.48
CA TYR A 200 -5.67 22.60 -23.70
C TYR A 200 -6.82 21.61 -23.51
N ILE A 201 -7.10 21.16 -22.28
CA ILE A 201 -8.29 20.37 -21.91
C ILE A 201 -9.55 21.23 -22.03
N ASP A 202 -9.54 22.42 -21.44
CA ASP A 202 -10.67 23.34 -21.48
C ASP A 202 -10.80 24.02 -22.86
N VAL A 203 -9.69 24.21 -23.60
CA VAL A 203 -9.71 24.58 -25.03
C VAL A 203 -10.50 23.58 -25.87
N TYR A 204 -10.31 22.27 -25.65
CA TYR A 204 -11.08 21.25 -26.39
C TYR A 204 -12.58 21.34 -26.03
N ALA A 205 -12.91 21.51 -24.75
CA ALA A 205 -14.30 21.60 -24.30
C ALA A 205 -15.00 22.90 -24.76
N LEU A 206 -14.27 24.02 -24.85
CA LEU A 206 -14.72 25.29 -25.40
C LEU A 206 -14.91 25.21 -26.92
N ALA A 207 -14.00 24.55 -27.64
CA ALA A 207 -14.14 24.27 -29.08
C ALA A 207 -15.32 23.30 -29.37
N ALA A 208 -15.52 22.29 -28.52
CA ALA A 208 -16.68 21.39 -28.57
C ALA A 208 -18.01 22.13 -28.29
N THR A 209 -17.99 23.11 -27.39
CA THR A 209 -19.12 24.00 -27.11
C THR A 209 -19.42 24.89 -28.33
N LEU A 210 -18.41 25.50 -28.96
CA LEU A 210 -18.58 26.29 -30.19
C LEU A 210 -19.08 25.44 -31.37
N TYR A 211 -18.56 24.22 -31.56
CA TYR A 211 -19.08 23.26 -32.55
C TYR A 211 -20.58 23.02 -32.34
N SER A 212 -21.00 22.81 -31.09
CA SER A 212 -22.40 22.54 -30.73
C SER A 212 -23.29 23.75 -31.02
N LEU A 213 -22.84 24.96 -30.66
CA LEU A 213 -23.54 26.22 -30.91
C LEU A 213 -23.75 26.47 -32.42
N LEU A 214 -22.75 26.21 -33.27
CA LEU A 214 -22.80 26.51 -34.71
C LEU A 214 -23.50 25.45 -35.56
N THR A 215 -23.56 24.20 -35.09
CA THR A 215 -24.10 23.06 -35.88
C THR A 215 -25.43 22.52 -35.34
N GLY A 216 -25.77 22.81 -34.08
CA GLY A 216 -26.89 22.17 -33.38
C GLY A 216 -26.67 20.68 -33.09
N GLN A 217 -25.45 20.15 -33.25
CA GLN A 217 -25.14 18.73 -33.11
C GLN A 217 -24.09 18.48 -32.03
N LEU A 218 -24.28 17.41 -31.25
CA LEU A 218 -23.29 16.94 -30.29
C LEU A 218 -22.03 16.46 -31.04
N PRO A 219 -20.82 16.90 -30.68
CA PRO A 219 -19.58 16.43 -31.28
C PRO A 219 -19.37 14.92 -31.04
N ILE A 220 -18.86 14.19 -32.03
CA ILE A 220 -18.54 12.75 -31.87
C ILE A 220 -17.56 12.57 -30.69
N PRO A 221 -17.87 11.73 -29.68
CA PRO A 221 -17.00 11.56 -28.51
C PRO A 221 -15.58 11.09 -28.85
N ALA A 222 -14.60 11.59 -28.09
CA ALA A 222 -13.19 11.27 -28.28
C ALA A 222 -12.86 9.76 -28.40
N PRO A 223 -13.44 8.84 -27.60
CA PRO A 223 -13.19 7.41 -27.75
C PRO A 223 -13.62 6.82 -29.11
N ALA A 224 -14.72 7.32 -29.70
CA ALA A 224 -15.14 6.91 -31.03
C ALA A 224 -14.24 7.50 -32.12
N ARG A 225 -13.82 8.76 -31.98
CA ARG A 225 -12.87 9.41 -32.90
C ARG A 225 -11.51 8.69 -32.93
N LEU A 226 -11.07 8.12 -31.81
CA LEU A 226 -9.88 7.25 -31.74
C LEU A 226 -10.07 5.88 -32.42
N GLN A 227 -11.31 5.44 -32.64
CA GLN A 227 -11.66 4.23 -33.40
C GLN A 227 -11.92 4.53 -34.89
N ASN A 228 -11.24 5.54 -35.45
CA ASN A 228 -11.33 6.00 -36.84
C ASN A 228 -12.70 6.56 -37.28
N PHE A 229 -13.60 6.94 -36.37
CA PHE A 229 -14.82 7.67 -36.73
C PHE A 229 -14.50 9.15 -37.01
N THR A 230 -14.42 9.52 -38.29
CA THR A 230 -14.15 10.89 -38.74
C THR A 230 -15.28 11.85 -38.36
N MET A 231 -14.92 12.92 -37.65
CA MET A 231 -15.79 14.07 -37.39
C MET A 231 -15.93 14.92 -38.65
N ARG A 232 -17.17 15.23 -39.07
CA ARG A 232 -17.44 16.27 -40.09
C ARG A 232 -17.05 17.64 -39.54
N SER A 233 -16.58 18.53 -40.38
CA SER A 233 -16.24 19.88 -39.95
C SER A 233 -17.51 20.72 -39.71
N PRO A 234 -17.47 21.75 -38.85
CA PRO A 234 -18.57 22.70 -38.68
C PRO A 234 -19.11 23.23 -40.02
N LYS A 235 -18.24 23.56 -40.98
CA LYS A 235 -18.61 24.09 -42.30
C LYS A 235 -19.27 23.06 -43.22
N ASP A 236 -19.02 21.77 -43.03
CA ASP A 236 -19.75 20.69 -43.72
C ASP A 236 -21.20 20.56 -43.22
N LEU A 237 -21.51 21.03 -42.01
CA LEU A 237 -22.82 20.91 -41.36
C LEU A 237 -23.61 22.22 -41.41
N ASN A 238 -22.92 23.36 -41.32
CA ASN A 238 -23.46 24.69 -41.47
C ASN A 238 -22.54 25.52 -42.39
N SER A 239 -22.96 25.72 -43.64
CA SER A 239 -22.16 26.41 -44.65
C SER A 239 -22.00 27.92 -44.42
N SER A 240 -22.66 28.50 -43.41
CA SER A 240 -22.42 29.90 -43.01
C SER A 240 -21.21 30.08 -42.10
N VAL A 241 -20.57 29.00 -41.61
CA VAL A 241 -19.36 29.08 -40.78
C VAL A 241 -18.16 29.48 -41.64
N SER A 242 -17.41 30.47 -41.19
CA SER A 242 -16.20 30.96 -41.87
C SER A 242 -15.05 29.96 -41.77
N ASP A 243 -14.15 29.95 -42.77
CA ASP A 243 -13.01 29.03 -42.79
C ASP A 243 -12.11 29.20 -41.55
N ARG A 244 -11.92 30.43 -41.08
CA ARG A 244 -11.19 30.76 -39.84
C ARG A 244 -11.80 30.07 -38.62
N VAL A 245 -13.12 30.18 -38.42
CA VAL A 245 -13.81 29.58 -37.27
C VAL A 245 -13.85 28.06 -37.39
N ASN A 246 -14.04 27.54 -38.60
CA ASN A 246 -13.96 26.11 -38.91
C ASN A 246 -12.57 25.53 -38.57
N GLU A 247 -11.49 26.17 -39.01
CA GLU A 247 -10.11 25.78 -38.72
C GLU A 247 -9.78 25.88 -37.22
N ALA A 248 -10.19 26.96 -36.55
CA ALA A 248 -9.98 27.13 -35.12
C ALA A 248 -10.67 26.04 -34.29
N ILE A 249 -11.91 25.66 -34.63
CA ILE A 249 -12.62 24.54 -33.99
C ILE A 249 -11.89 23.22 -34.27
N MET A 250 -11.49 22.95 -35.51
CA MET A 250 -10.80 21.71 -35.86
C MET A 250 -9.41 21.59 -35.19
N LYS A 251 -8.67 22.69 -35.02
CA LYS A 251 -7.41 22.74 -34.26
C LYS A 251 -7.65 22.56 -32.75
N GLY A 252 -8.64 23.25 -32.18
CA GLY A 252 -9.01 23.12 -30.76
C GLY A 252 -9.52 21.73 -30.40
N MET A 253 -10.22 21.06 -31.31
CA MET A 253 -10.72 19.69 -31.15
C MET A 253 -9.75 18.60 -31.63
N ALA A 254 -8.46 18.91 -31.83
CA ALA A 254 -7.45 17.92 -32.22
C ALA A 254 -7.27 16.83 -31.13
N LEU A 255 -7.21 15.56 -31.53
CA LEU A 255 -7.14 14.44 -30.57
C LEU A 255 -5.84 14.47 -29.76
N ASN A 256 -4.69 14.58 -30.44
CA ASN A 256 -3.40 14.82 -29.77
C ASN A 256 -3.32 16.28 -29.31
N TYR A 257 -3.24 16.49 -27.99
CA TYR A 257 -3.18 17.81 -27.36
C TYR A 257 -2.03 18.70 -27.86
N LYS A 258 -0.92 18.11 -28.33
CA LYS A 258 0.25 18.85 -28.87
C LYS A 258 -0.02 19.59 -30.19
N PHE A 259 -1.19 19.41 -30.79
CA PHE A 259 -1.63 20.16 -31.98
C PHE A 259 -2.75 21.17 -31.68
N ARG A 260 -3.31 21.18 -30.46
CA ARG A 260 -4.22 22.24 -29.99
C ARG A 260 -3.41 23.48 -29.61
N PRO A 261 -4.04 24.66 -29.50
CA PRO A 261 -3.51 25.73 -28.68
C PRO A 261 -3.31 25.27 -27.23
N GLN A 262 -2.25 25.75 -26.59
CA GLN A 262 -1.88 25.31 -25.24
C GLN A 262 -2.53 26.15 -24.12
N SER A 263 -3.08 27.31 -24.47
CA SER A 263 -3.88 28.17 -23.58
C SER A 263 -5.23 28.55 -24.21
N VAL A 264 -6.19 28.98 -23.39
CA VAL A 264 -7.48 29.51 -23.90
C VAL A 264 -7.26 30.77 -24.73
N GLN A 265 -6.37 31.67 -24.32
CA GLN A 265 -6.04 32.87 -25.09
C GLN A 265 -5.49 32.53 -26.50
N GLU A 266 -4.56 31.58 -26.63
CA GLU A 266 -4.01 31.18 -27.94
C GLU A 266 -5.10 30.59 -28.87
N TRP A 267 -6.18 30.02 -28.32
CA TRP A 267 -7.32 29.57 -29.13
C TRP A 267 -8.28 30.72 -29.50
N LEU A 268 -8.53 31.66 -28.59
CA LEU A 268 -9.32 32.87 -28.86
C LEU A 268 -8.66 33.75 -29.92
N ASP A 269 -7.32 33.89 -29.90
CA ASP A 269 -6.57 34.66 -30.89
C ASP A 269 -6.77 34.13 -32.33
N LEU A 270 -6.94 32.82 -32.51
CA LEU A 270 -7.25 32.21 -33.82
C LEU A 270 -8.65 32.57 -34.33
N LEU A 271 -9.60 32.85 -33.44
CA LEU A 271 -10.92 33.35 -33.80
C LEU A 271 -10.90 34.85 -34.16
N GLY A 272 -9.78 35.56 -33.92
CA GLY A 272 -9.65 37.02 -34.11
C GLY A 272 -8.63 37.49 -35.15
N ALA A 273 -7.49 36.80 -35.33
CA ALA A 273 -6.30 37.34 -36.01
C ALA A 273 -6.47 37.69 -37.51
N GLY A 274 -5.80 38.76 -37.97
CA GLY A 274 -5.88 39.19 -39.38
C GLY A 274 -5.19 40.51 -39.82
N ILE A 275 -3.99 40.87 -39.33
CA ILE A 275 -3.14 41.95 -39.90
C ILE A 275 -1.68 41.44 -40.04
N VAL A 276 -0.86 42.07 -40.91
CA VAL A 276 0.25 41.47 -41.68
C VAL A 276 1.67 41.67 -41.09
N ALA A 277 2.61 40.78 -41.48
CA ALA A 277 4.07 40.79 -41.20
C ALA A 277 4.86 41.72 -42.19
N PRO A 278 6.14 41.54 -42.64
CA PRO A 278 7.10 40.39 -42.69
C PRO A 278 8.36 40.62 -41.78
N THR A 279 9.62 40.15 -41.94
CA THR A 279 10.42 39.61 -43.09
C THR A 279 11.64 38.75 -42.64
N GLN A 280 12.40 38.25 -43.63
CA GLN A 280 13.57 37.35 -43.62
C GLN A 280 14.94 38.10 -43.76
N PRO A 281 16.16 37.48 -43.87
CA PRO A 281 16.49 36.09 -44.25
C PRO A 281 17.62 35.34 -43.51
N VAL A 282 17.86 34.11 -43.97
CA VAL A 282 18.88 33.11 -43.57
C VAL A 282 20.26 33.38 -44.21
N THR A 283 21.34 33.00 -43.53
CA THR A 283 22.57 32.50 -44.19
C THR A 283 23.03 31.17 -43.56
N SER A 284 23.74 30.37 -44.36
CA SER A 284 24.15 29.00 -44.02
C SER A 284 25.65 28.80 -44.22
N SER A 285 26.31 28.06 -43.34
CA SER A 285 27.56 27.36 -43.69
C SER A 285 27.75 26.11 -42.82
N SER A 286 28.07 25.00 -43.48
CA SER A 286 28.70 23.84 -42.86
C SER A 286 30.21 24.07 -42.73
N ASN A 287 30.88 23.45 -41.75
CA ASN A 287 31.94 22.47 -42.02
C ASN A 287 32.62 21.89 -40.77
N THR A 288 33.01 20.61 -40.93
CA THR A 288 34.18 19.92 -40.33
C THR A 288 34.46 20.01 -38.82
N SER A 289 34.44 18.82 -38.19
CA SER A 289 35.24 18.50 -37.00
C SER A 289 36.74 18.73 -37.23
N PRO A 290 37.55 18.76 -36.16
CA PRO A 290 38.37 17.56 -35.92
C PRO A 290 38.33 17.06 -34.47
N SER A 291 38.80 15.83 -34.29
CA SER A 291 38.93 15.13 -33.00
C SER A 291 40.12 15.62 -32.18
N THR A 292 39.94 15.74 -30.87
CA THR A 292 41.04 15.66 -29.87
C THR A 292 40.64 14.72 -28.73
N THR A 293 41.56 13.84 -28.34
CA THR A 293 41.40 12.90 -27.22
C THR A 293 41.77 13.56 -25.89
N PRO A 294 41.04 13.29 -24.79
CA PRO A 294 41.55 13.52 -23.44
C PRO A 294 42.69 12.51 -23.13
N PRO A 295 43.72 12.91 -22.38
CA PRO A 295 44.80 12.01 -22.00
C PRO A 295 44.38 11.02 -20.90
N THR A 296 44.95 9.81 -20.95
CA THR A 296 44.95 8.90 -19.81
C THR A 296 45.75 9.49 -18.65
N GLN A 297 45.19 9.48 -17.44
CA GLN A 297 45.97 9.61 -16.21
C GLN A 297 45.90 8.34 -15.38
N SER A 298 47.01 8.08 -14.69
CA SER A 298 47.38 6.81 -14.08
C SER A 298 46.48 6.39 -12.93
N VAL A 299 46.08 5.11 -12.93
CA VAL A 299 45.67 4.40 -11.71
C VAL A 299 46.79 4.49 -10.68
N ILE A 300 46.51 5.11 -9.54
CA ILE A 300 47.32 4.97 -8.31
C ILE A 300 46.50 4.11 -7.36
N SER A 301 46.92 2.87 -7.18
CA SER A 301 46.27 1.90 -6.30
C SER A 301 46.98 1.81 -4.94
N SER A 302 46.30 2.21 -3.87
CA SER A 302 46.65 1.88 -2.49
C SER A 302 45.49 2.22 -1.53
N PRO A 303 45.37 1.53 -0.38
CA PRO A 303 45.35 0.07 -0.25
C PRO A 303 44.05 -0.43 0.42
N ASN A 304 43.83 -1.74 0.40
CA ASN A 304 42.63 -2.35 0.99
C ASN A 304 42.51 -2.14 2.51
N THR A 305 41.41 -1.52 2.92
CA THR A 305 40.45 -2.19 3.82
C THR A 305 39.02 -1.79 3.39
N PRO A 306 38.15 -2.75 3.02
CA PRO A 306 36.72 -2.46 2.92
C PRO A 306 36.16 -2.19 4.32
N SER A 307 35.32 -1.16 4.45
CA SER A 307 34.50 -0.90 5.64
C SER A 307 33.51 -2.03 5.84
N SER A 308 33.95 -3.07 6.57
CA SER A 308 33.24 -4.34 6.68
C SER A 308 32.10 -4.25 7.70
N TRP A 309 30.91 -3.94 7.17
CA TRP A 309 29.64 -4.14 7.86
C TRP A 309 29.38 -5.63 8.06
N GLU A 310 29.63 -6.12 9.26
CA GLU A 310 29.45 -7.52 9.63
C GLU A 310 28.07 -7.73 10.27
N CYS A 311 27.30 -8.70 9.77
CA CYS A 311 26.03 -9.09 10.40
C CYS A 311 26.31 -9.83 11.71
N ILE A 312 26.18 -9.15 12.85
CA ILE A 312 26.48 -9.72 14.18
C ILE A 312 25.30 -10.55 14.68
N HIS A 313 24.07 -10.05 14.51
CA HIS A 313 22.85 -10.70 15.00
C HIS A 313 21.81 -10.87 13.89
N THR A 314 21.01 -11.92 14.01
CA THR A 314 19.79 -12.14 13.23
C THR A 314 18.68 -12.52 14.21
N ILE A 315 17.63 -11.71 14.29
CA ILE A 315 16.40 -12.04 15.00
C ILE A 315 15.50 -12.78 13.99
N PRO A 316 15.23 -14.08 14.20
CA PRO A 316 14.55 -14.92 13.21
C PRO A 316 13.03 -14.76 13.26
N GLY A 317 12.38 -14.87 12.11
CA GLY A 317 10.93 -15.08 12.05
C GLY A 317 10.56 -16.52 12.44
N ILE A 318 9.46 -16.67 13.19
CA ILE A 318 8.97 -17.97 13.66
C ILE A 318 7.66 -18.35 12.96
N GLY A 319 7.60 -19.57 12.41
CA GLY A 319 6.44 -20.10 11.68
C GLY A 319 6.30 -21.63 11.78
N LYS A 320 6.14 -22.36 10.66
CA LYS A 320 6.00 -23.83 10.69
C LYS A 320 7.33 -24.51 11.07
N ILE A 321 7.29 -25.53 11.92
CA ILE A 321 8.49 -26.21 12.44
C ILE A 321 8.61 -27.68 12.04
N ALA A 322 9.84 -28.19 11.93
CA ALA A 322 10.15 -29.60 11.72
C ALA A 322 11.48 -30.00 12.38
N PHE A 323 11.52 -31.13 13.09
CA PHE A 323 12.76 -31.73 13.57
C PHE A 323 13.49 -32.50 12.46
N SER A 324 14.82 -32.48 12.48
CA SER A 324 15.63 -33.47 11.77
C SER A 324 15.45 -34.85 12.42
N PRO A 325 15.26 -35.95 11.65
CA PRO A 325 15.15 -37.28 12.22
C PRO A 325 16.44 -37.80 12.88
N LYS A 326 17.61 -37.27 12.50
CA LYS A 326 18.94 -37.81 12.87
C LYS A 326 19.92 -36.81 13.48
N GLU A 327 19.70 -35.51 13.32
CA GLU A 327 20.62 -34.46 13.74
C GLU A 327 19.97 -33.56 14.80
N ASP A 328 20.77 -32.84 15.59
CA ASP A 328 20.29 -31.87 16.59
C ASP A 328 19.76 -30.58 15.93
N ILE A 329 18.83 -30.70 15.00
CA ILE A 329 18.34 -29.59 14.17
C ILE A 329 16.81 -29.49 14.26
N LEU A 330 16.35 -28.28 14.55
CA LEU A 330 14.97 -27.85 14.46
C LEU A 330 14.85 -26.74 13.42
N ALA A 331 14.18 -27.02 12.31
CA ALA A 331 13.87 -26.03 11.29
C ALA A 331 12.61 -25.23 11.65
N SER A 332 12.59 -23.94 11.31
CA SER A 332 11.43 -23.04 11.37
C SER A 332 11.34 -22.24 10.07
N ALA A 333 10.22 -22.36 9.35
CA ALA A 333 9.93 -21.59 8.15
C ALA A 333 9.08 -20.36 8.46
N SER A 334 9.61 -19.16 8.19
CA SER A 334 8.92 -17.89 8.33
C SER A 334 9.20 -16.99 7.13
N GLY A 335 8.15 -16.66 6.38
CA GLY A 335 8.30 -15.83 5.19
C GLY A 335 9.24 -16.48 4.18
N THR A 336 10.21 -15.69 3.69
CA THR A 336 11.30 -16.11 2.79
C THR A 336 12.38 -16.95 3.45
N VAL A 337 12.27 -17.36 4.72
CA VAL A 337 13.41 -17.93 5.45
C VAL A 337 13.08 -19.25 6.11
N VAL A 338 14.01 -20.19 6.00
CA VAL A 338 14.08 -21.36 6.88
C VAL A 338 15.25 -21.20 7.83
N HIS A 339 14.96 -20.93 9.10
CA HIS A 339 15.95 -20.88 10.16
C HIS A 339 16.19 -22.29 10.71
N LEU A 340 17.46 -22.67 10.88
CA LEU A 340 17.88 -23.92 11.49
C LEU A 340 18.44 -23.61 12.89
N PHE A 341 17.84 -24.18 13.93
CA PHE A 341 18.28 -24.06 15.31
C PHE A 341 18.84 -25.37 15.83
N SER A 342 19.78 -25.31 16.78
CA SER A 342 20.09 -26.47 17.61
C SER A 342 18.89 -26.81 18.48
N SER A 343 18.40 -28.05 18.44
CA SER A 343 17.33 -28.48 19.35
C SER A 343 17.80 -28.57 20.81
N THR A 344 19.10 -28.75 21.04
CA THR A 344 19.70 -28.84 22.37
C THR A 344 19.97 -27.47 22.98
N THR A 345 20.64 -26.55 22.27
CA THR A 345 21.02 -25.22 22.79
C THR A 345 19.97 -24.15 22.50
N GLY A 346 19.18 -24.31 21.44
CA GLY A 346 18.24 -23.31 20.92
C GLY A 346 18.89 -22.18 20.10
N GLU A 347 20.19 -22.28 19.84
CA GLU A 347 20.94 -21.26 19.08
C GLU A 347 20.71 -21.41 17.57
N LEU A 348 20.72 -20.28 16.85
CA LEU A 348 20.56 -20.23 15.40
C LEU A 348 21.84 -20.73 14.71
N ILE A 349 21.79 -21.91 14.09
CA ILE A 349 22.88 -22.52 13.33
C ILE A 349 23.04 -21.83 11.96
N ARG A 350 21.92 -21.63 11.26
CA ARG A 350 21.90 -21.06 9.90
C ARG A 350 20.53 -20.50 9.54
N SER A 351 20.48 -19.64 8.53
CA SER A 351 19.26 -19.24 7.83
C SER A 351 19.39 -19.57 6.34
N LEU A 352 18.36 -20.15 5.74
CA LEU A 352 18.27 -20.49 4.32
C LEU A 352 17.27 -19.53 3.66
N GLY A 353 17.68 -18.78 2.63
CA GLY A 353 16.86 -17.75 2.01
C GLY A 353 16.17 -18.24 0.73
N HIS A 354 14.85 -18.36 0.78
CA HIS A 354 13.97 -18.67 -0.35
C HIS A 354 13.68 -17.43 -1.19
N SER A 355 13.37 -17.64 -2.47
CA SER A 355 12.97 -16.58 -3.39
C SER A 355 11.66 -15.82 -3.06
N SER A 356 10.74 -16.34 -2.22
CA SER A 356 9.53 -15.59 -1.80
C SER A 356 8.88 -16.06 -0.49
N GLY A 357 7.68 -15.58 -0.13
CA GLY A 357 7.13 -15.53 1.24
C GLY A 357 6.62 -16.83 1.93
N TYR A 358 5.83 -16.63 3.00
CA TYR A 358 5.53 -17.65 4.03
C TYR A 358 4.93 -18.95 3.51
N GLY A 359 5.50 -20.12 3.84
CA GLY A 359 4.95 -21.41 3.40
C GLY A 359 5.17 -22.61 4.31
N SER A 360 5.84 -23.66 3.82
CA SER A 360 5.93 -24.98 4.48
C SER A 360 7.29 -25.64 4.28
N VAL A 361 7.70 -26.47 5.24
CA VAL A 361 8.96 -27.24 5.18
C VAL A 361 8.78 -28.71 5.52
N ALA A 362 9.67 -29.53 4.98
CA ALA A 362 9.86 -30.94 5.35
C ALA A 362 11.36 -31.28 5.29
N ILE A 363 11.83 -32.15 6.18
CA ILE A 363 13.21 -32.68 6.20
C ILE A 363 13.16 -34.16 5.80
N SER A 364 14.12 -34.62 5.01
CA SER A 364 14.26 -36.02 4.58
C SER A 364 14.55 -36.96 5.76
N GLY A 365 14.21 -38.24 5.60
CA GLY A 365 14.44 -39.28 6.62
C GLY A 365 15.92 -39.48 7.02
N ASP A 366 16.86 -38.96 6.24
CA ASP A 366 18.29 -38.96 6.54
C ASP A 366 18.82 -37.66 7.19
N GLY A 367 17.99 -36.63 7.33
CA GLY A 367 18.36 -35.31 7.85
C GLY A 367 19.08 -34.38 6.87
N GLN A 368 19.53 -34.88 5.71
CA GLN A 368 20.47 -34.14 4.85
C GLN A 368 19.81 -33.13 3.91
N THR A 369 18.55 -33.35 3.54
CA THR A 369 17.82 -32.52 2.59
C THR A 369 16.59 -31.90 3.24
N LEU A 370 16.42 -30.60 3.07
CA LEU A 370 15.22 -29.86 3.46
C LEU A 370 14.52 -29.36 2.20
N ALA A 371 13.23 -29.63 2.07
CA ALA A 371 12.39 -29.01 1.07
C ALA A 371 11.59 -27.86 1.68
N SER A 372 11.53 -26.74 0.99
CA SER A 372 10.77 -25.55 1.35
C SER A 372 9.86 -25.12 0.22
N ILE A 373 8.72 -24.53 0.57
CA ILE A 373 7.81 -23.84 -0.35
C ILE A 373 7.35 -22.52 0.25
N THR A 374 6.79 -21.70 -0.62
CA THR A 374 6.12 -20.44 -0.30
C THR A 374 4.62 -20.59 -0.60
N ASN A 375 3.75 -20.00 0.23
CA ASN A 375 2.31 -19.96 -0.06
C ASN A 375 1.95 -18.67 -0.85
N ASN A 376 2.85 -18.24 -1.75
CA ASN A 376 2.74 -17.02 -2.53
C ASN A 376 2.08 -17.31 -3.90
N SER A 377 1.34 -16.36 -4.46
CA SER A 377 0.68 -16.52 -5.77
C SER A 377 1.61 -16.26 -6.97
N SER A 378 2.70 -15.51 -6.79
CA SER A 378 3.70 -15.26 -7.85
C SER A 378 4.76 -16.36 -7.97
N ASP A 379 5.06 -17.05 -6.87
CA ASP A 379 6.06 -18.12 -6.78
C ASP A 379 5.36 -19.48 -6.62
N LYS A 380 5.80 -20.45 -7.41
CA LYS A 380 5.16 -21.77 -7.56
C LYS A 380 6.22 -22.87 -7.58
N THR A 381 7.30 -22.62 -6.85
CA THR A 381 8.50 -23.46 -6.80
C THR A 381 8.62 -24.23 -5.49
N ILE A 382 9.46 -25.26 -5.50
CA ILE A 382 9.88 -26.00 -4.31
C ILE A 382 11.40 -25.97 -4.30
N GLU A 383 11.98 -25.24 -3.36
CA GLU A 383 13.44 -25.16 -3.24
C GLU A 383 13.96 -26.27 -2.33
N LEU A 384 14.97 -27.00 -2.81
CA LEU A 384 15.64 -28.07 -2.07
C LEU A 384 16.98 -27.59 -1.53
N TRP A 385 17.28 -27.92 -0.28
CA TRP A 385 18.44 -27.41 0.45
C TRP A 385 19.24 -28.55 1.08
N ASN A 386 20.56 -28.47 1.00
CA ASN A 386 21.44 -29.30 1.80
C ASN A 386 21.56 -28.69 3.19
N VAL A 387 21.01 -29.37 4.21
CA VAL A 387 20.85 -28.86 5.58
C VAL A 387 22.20 -28.44 6.18
N GLN A 388 23.22 -29.28 6.03
CA GLN A 388 24.54 -29.07 6.62
C GLN A 388 25.29 -27.86 6.02
N THR A 389 25.35 -27.75 4.69
CA THR A 389 26.06 -26.64 4.02
C THR A 389 25.22 -25.37 3.88
N GLY A 390 23.89 -25.50 3.93
CA GLY A 390 22.93 -24.43 3.63
C GLY A 390 22.86 -24.03 2.16
N ARG A 391 23.40 -24.84 1.24
CA ARG A 391 23.33 -24.58 -0.20
C ARG A 391 22.05 -25.15 -0.79
N GLN A 392 21.47 -24.40 -1.72
CA GLN A 392 20.40 -24.88 -2.59
C GLN A 392 20.94 -26.03 -3.46
N ILE A 393 20.15 -27.10 -3.61
CA ILE A 393 20.45 -28.29 -4.40
C ILE A 393 19.78 -28.19 -5.77
N ASP A 394 18.48 -27.87 -5.77
CA ASP A 394 17.62 -27.86 -6.95
C ASP A 394 16.36 -27.01 -6.68
N THR A 395 15.63 -26.64 -7.74
CA THR A 395 14.36 -25.90 -7.67
C THR A 395 13.31 -26.60 -8.54
N LEU A 396 12.33 -27.22 -7.89
CA LEU A 396 11.28 -27.97 -8.58
C LEU A 396 10.19 -27.00 -9.05
N ILE A 397 9.88 -27.01 -10.36
CA ILE A 397 8.90 -26.13 -10.98
C ILE A 397 7.84 -26.98 -11.69
N GLY A 398 6.55 -26.65 -11.52
CA GLY A 398 5.49 -27.33 -12.27
C GLY A 398 4.06 -27.26 -11.73
N HIS A 399 3.80 -26.58 -10.61
CA HIS A 399 2.44 -26.22 -10.19
C HIS A 399 1.98 -24.91 -10.86
N SER A 400 0.68 -24.75 -11.12
CA SER A 400 0.12 -23.58 -11.80
C SER A 400 -0.56 -22.55 -10.87
N ASP A 401 -0.79 -22.91 -9.61
CA ASP A 401 -1.31 -22.07 -8.52
C ASP A 401 -0.52 -22.38 -7.23
N ILE A 402 -0.78 -21.63 -6.15
CA ILE A 402 -0.09 -21.69 -4.86
C ILE A 402 0.16 -23.13 -4.39
N ILE A 403 1.40 -23.45 -3.99
CA ILE A 403 1.72 -24.69 -3.27
C ILE A 403 1.46 -24.44 -1.78
N SER A 404 0.74 -25.34 -1.09
CA SER A 404 0.24 -25.14 0.28
C SER A 404 0.96 -25.99 1.33
N SER A 405 1.49 -27.14 0.90
CA SER A 405 2.13 -28.13 1.74
C SER A 405 3.08 -29.02 0.93
N VAL A 406 4.21 -29.36 1.53
CA VAL A 406 5.14 -30.41 1.08
C VAL A 406 5.37 -31.43 2.19
N ALA A 407 5.65 -32.66 1.78
CA ALA A 407 6.14 -33.75 2.64
C ALA A 407 7.19 -34.56 1.87
N ILE A 408 8.19 -35.11 2.56
CA ILE A 408 9.18 -36.05 2.00
C ILE A 408 8.89 -37.44 2.58
N SER A 409 9.10 -38.50 1.80
CA SER A 409 8.98 -39.88 2.25
C SER A 409 10.08 -40.26 3.25
N SER A 410 9.84 -41.27 4.08
CA SER A 410 10.76 -41.73 5.12
C SER A 410 12.10 -42.28 4.60
N ASP A 411 12.14 -42.71 3.34
CA ASP A 411 13.36 -43.11 2.62
C ASP A 411 14.12 -41.94 1.97
N GLY A 412 13.58 -40.71 2.01
CA GLY A 412 14.13 -39.51 1.37
C GLY A 412 14.00 -39.45 -0.15
N GLN A 413 13.44 -40.46 -0.83
CA GLN A 413 13.49 -40.58 -2.29
C GLN A 413 12.36 -39.85 -3.02
N THR A 414 11.22 -39.65 -2.37
CA THR A 414 10.01 -39.05 -2.96
C THR A 414 9.56 -37.83 -2.18
N LEU A 415 9.28 -36.73 -2.88
CA LEU A 415 8.58 -35.57 -2.32
C LEU A 415 7.14 -35.54 -2.83
N ALA A 416 6.20 -35.18 -1.98
CA ALA A 416 4.82 -34.86 -2.34
C ALA A 416 4.56 -33.37 -2.11
N SER A 417 3.96 -32.70 -3.09
CA SER A 417 3.50 -31.30 -2.98
C SER A 417 2.01 -31.20 -3.29
N GLY A 418 1.26 -30.54 -2.42
CA GLY A 418 -0.16 -30.21 -2.63
C GLY A 418 -0.34 -28.75 -3.03
N SER A 419 -1.24 -28.48 -3.97
CA SER A 419 -1.47 -27.13 -4.50
C SER A 419 -2.95 -26.78 -4.66
N TRP A 420 -3.20 -25.48 -4.72
CA TRP A 420 -4.46 -24.87 -5.11
C TRP A 420 -4.79 -25.05 -6.61
N ASP A 421 -3.86 -25.57 -7.42
CA ASP A 421 -4.14 -26.06 -8.79
C ASP A 421 -4.94 -27.37 -8.82
N LYS A 422 -5.32 -27.88 -7.63
CA LYS A 422 -6.08 -29.10 -7.39
C LYS A 422 -5.30 -30.38 -7.72
N THR A 423 -3.98 -30.29 -7.88
CA THR A 423 -3.12 -31.46 -8.05
C THR A 423 -2.23 -31.69 -6.84
N ILE A 424 -1.83 -32.95 -6.70
CA ILE A 424 -0.70 -33.37 -5.89
C ILE A 424 0.37 -33.88 -6.86
N LYS A 425 1.60 -33.40 -6.75
CA LYS A 425 2.72 -33.88 -7.56
C LYS A 425 3.65 -34.70 -6.67
N LEU A 426 4.06 -35.87 -7.18
CA LEU A 426 5.07 -36.73 -6.60
C LEU A 426 6.35 -36.56 -7.41
N TRP A 427 7.45 -36.20 -6.75
CA TRP A 427 8.73 -35.85 -7.37
C TRP A 427 9.82 -36.81 -6.91
N ASN A 428 10.74 -37.16 -7.81
CA ASN A 428 11.93 -37.93 -7.48
C ASN A 428 13.04 -36.99 -7.00
N MET A 429 13.45 -37.13 -5.75
CA MET A 429 14.40 -36.23 -5.08
C MET A 429 15.82 -36.26 -5.68
N GLN A 430 16.17 -37.28 -6.45
CA GLN A 430 17.48 -37.41 -7.10
C GLN A 430 17.55 -36.77 -8.50
N THR A 431 16.41 -36.52 -9.14
CA THR A 431 16.35 -36.05 -10.55
C THR A 431 15.49 -34.81 -10.78
N GLY A 432 14.84 -34.29 -9.73
CA GLY A 432 13.93 -33.14 -9.79
C GLY A 432 12.63 -33.38 -10.57
N ARG A 433 12.41 -34.59 -11.12
CA ARG A 433 11.31 -34.88 -12.05
C ARG A 433 10.05 -35.35 -11.35
N VAL A 434 8.90 -34.90 -11.85
CA VAL A 434 7.58 -35.43 -11.48
C VAL A 434 7.48 -36.90 -11.91
N ILE A 435 7.38 -37.80 -10.92
CA ILE A 435 7.08 -39.22 -11.09
C ILE A 435 5.60 -39.39 -11.46
N ARG A 436 4.72 -38.63 -10.79
CA ARG A 436 3.27 -38.81 -10.88
C ARG A 436 2.52 -37.54 -10.50
N ILE A 437 1.35 -37.34 -11.13
CA ILE A 437 0.37 -36.33 -10.74
C ILE A 437 -0.89 -37.06 -10.24
N LEU A 438 -1.43 -36.64 -9.10
CA LEU A 438 -2.72 -37.08 -8.57
C LEU A 438 -3.69 -35.89 -8.68
N SER A 439 -4.77 -36.03 -9.46
CA SER A 439 -5.74 -34.95 -9.67
C SER A 439 -6.89 -35.04 -8.68
N ASP A 440 -7.22 -33.93 -8.04
CA ASP A 440 -8.40 -33.77 -7.19
C ASP A 440 -9.46 -32.87 -7.87
N SER A 441 -10.68 -32.97 -7.34
CA SER A 441 -11.83 -32.11 -7.62
C SER A 441 -11.75 -30.71 -6.97
N ASP A 442 -10.92 -30.54 -5.94
CA ASP A 442 -10.87 -29.36 -5.07
C ASP A 442 -9.41 -29.03 -4.69
N ARG A 443 -9.17 -27.80 -4.23
CA ARG A 443 -7.84 -27.34 -3.80
C ARG A 443 -7.28 -28.22 -2.68
N VAL A 444 -5.98 -28.48 -2.70
CA VAL A 444 -5.27 -29.25 -1.66
C VAL A 444 -4.58 -28.28 -0.70
N ASP A 445 -4.73 -28.49 0.61
CA ASP A 445 -4.10 -27.68 1.67
C ASP A 445 -2.93 -28.36 2.37
N PHE A 446 -3.02 -29.68 2.54
CA PHE A 446 -2.05 -30.45 3.31
C PHE A 446 -1.81 -31.81 2.66
N VAL A 447 -0.56 -32.26 2.64
CA VAL A 447 -0.15 -33.61 2.26
C VAL A 447 0.73 -34.24 3.34
N ALA A 448 0.60 -35.55 3.55
CA ALA A 448 1.45 -36.31 4.46
C ALA A 448 1.63 -37.75 3.96
N PHE A 449 2.84 -38.30 4.08
CA PHE A 449 3.12 -39.71 3.83
C PHE A 449 2.82 -40.58 5.06
N SER A 450 2.50 -41.85 4.84
CA SER A 450 2.64 -42.90 5.86
C SER A 450 4.13 -43.17 6.15
N SER A 451 4.42 -43.77 7.30
CA SER A 451 5.79 -44.10 7.74
C SER A 451 6.53 -45.07 6.81
N ASP A 452 5.81 -45.87 6.02
CA ASP A 452 6.34 -46.78 5.01
C ASP A 452 6.44 -46.16 3.60
N GLY A 453 6.03 -44.91 3.42
CA GLY A 453 5.99 -44.20 2.13
C GLY A 453 4.97 -44.72 1.12
N GLN A 454 4.20 -45.78 1.41
CA GLN A 454 3.31 -46.43 0.43
C GLN A 454 1.97 -45.71 0.25
N MET A 455 1.56 -44.91 1.25
CA MET A 455 0.32 -44.16 1.25
C MET A 455 0.57 -42.66 1.43
N LEU A 456 -0.29 -41.87 0.80
CA LEU A 456 -0.36 -40.42 1.00
C LEU A 456 -1.76 -40.03 1.49
N ALA A 457 -1.84 -39.16 2.49
CA ALA A 457 -3.05 -38.45 2.86
C ALA A 457 -3.03 -37.04 2.26
N SER A 458 -4.18 -36.56 1.78
CA SER A 458 -4.36 -35.16 1.36
C SER A 458 -5.64 -34.56 1.95
N ALA A 459 -5.58 -33.31 2.39
CA ALA A 459 -6.73 -32.56 2.92
C ALA A 459 -7.16 -31.46 1.93
N ASN A 460 -8.48 -31.24 1.79
CA ASN A 460 -9.05 -30.32 0.79
C ASN A 460 -9.74 -29.09 1.40
N VAL A 461 -9.59 -27.94 0.73
CA VAL A 461 -10.03 -26.61 1.21
C VAL A 461 -11.54 -26.54 1.44
N SER A 462 -12.32 -26.89 0.42
CA SER A 462 -13.74 -26.52 0.30
C SER A 462 -14.67 -27.67 0.66
N ARG A 463 -14.23 -28.91 0.41
CA ARG A 463 -14.97 -30.14 0.69
C ARG A 463 -14.78 -30.68 2.11
N TYR A 464 -13.74 -30.20 2.81
CA TYR A 464 -13.35 -30.64 4.16
C TYR A 464 -13.09 -32.16 4.29
N ASP A 465 -12.91 -32.84 3.15
CA ASP A 465 -12.64 -34.26 3.07
C ASP A 465 -11.13 -34.54 3.06
N ILE A 466 -10.76 -35.76 3.45
CA ILE A 466 -9.39 -36.24 3.44
C ILE A 466 -9.32 -37.45 2.51
N LYS A 467 -8.36 -37.51 1.60
CA LYS A 467 -8.23 -38.61 0.64
C LYS A 467 -6.97 -39.41 0.92
N LEU A 468 -7.09 -40.73 0.85
CA LEU A 468 -5.98 -41.67 0.98
C LEU A 468 -5.64 -42.21 -0.40
N TRP A 469 -4.38 -42.08 -0.80
CA TRP A 469 -3.86 -42.45 -2.12
C TRP A 469 -2.80 -43.54 -1.97
N ASN A 470 -2.74 -44.49 -2.89
CA ASN A 470 -1.61 -45.40 -3.02
C ASN A 470 -0.53 -44.71 -3.86
N VAL A 471 0.65 -44.50 -3.29
CA VAL A 471 1.73 -43.71 -3.91
C VAL A 471 2.22 -44.36 -5.21
N GLN A 472 2.44 -45.67 -5.18
CA GLN A 472 2.97 -46.42 -6.33
C GLN A 472 2.05 -46.39 -7.56
N THR A 473 0.73 -46.55 -7.39
CA THR A 473 -0.24 -46.59 -8.50
C THR A 473 -0.94 -45.25 -8.77
N GLY A 474 -0.87 -44.29 -7.85
CA GLY A 474 -1.65 -43.05 -7.87
C GLY A 474 -3.15 -43.20 -7.64
N ARG A 475 -3.64 -44.42 -7.38
CA ARG A 475 -5.09 -44.64 -7.22
C ARG A 475 -5.55 -44.16 -5.84
N LYS A 476 -6.64 -43.39 -5.82
CA LYS A 476 -7.36 -43.06 -4.58
C LYS A 476 -7.93 -44.35 -3.98
N ILE A 477 -7.50 -44.68 -2.77
CA ILE A 477 -7.94 -45.85 -2.01
C ILE A 477 -9.25 -45.52 -1.28
N ARG A 478 -9.29 -44.38 -0.58
CA ARG A 478 -10.45 -43.95 0.25
C ARG A 478 -10.65 -42.43 0.23
N THR A 479 -11.86 -42.02 0.59
CA THR A 479 -12.20 -40.66 1.02
C THR A 479 -12.77 -40.76 2.43
N LEU A 480 -12.31 -39.91 3.35
CA LEU A 480 -12.71 -39.82 4.74
C LEU A 480 -13.53 -38.54 4.91
N THR A 481 -14.75 -38.66 5.45
CA THR A 481 -15.69 -37.54 5.62
C THR A 481 -16.19 -37.45 7.06
N GLY A 482 -16.53 -36.24 7.53
CA GLY A 482 -17.06 -36.02 8.88
C GLY A 482 -16.36 -34.94 9.71
N HIS A 483 -15.47 -34.14 9.13
CA HIS A 483 -15.24 -32.77 9.58
C HIS A 483 -16.33 -31.85 9.00
N SER A 484 -16.68 -30.78 9.72
CA SER A 484 -17.65 -29.77 9.26
C SER A 484 -17.01 -28.47 8.78
N GLN A 485 -15.69 -28.33 8.91
CA GLN A 485 -14.89 -27.20 8.41
C GLN A 485 -13.48 -27.67 8.00
N ARG A 486 -12.73 -26.77 7.35
CA ARG A 486 -11.37 -26.96 6.82
C ARG A 486 -10.45 -27.77 7.74
N VAL A 487 -9.75 -28.75 7.17
CA VAL A 487 -8.74 -29.56 7.86
C VAL A 487 -7.36 -28.93 7.62
N ASN A 488 -6.74 -28.42 8.68
CA ASN A 488 -5.46 -27.70 8.59
C ASN A 488 -4.24 -28.63 8.54
N SER A 489 -4.35 -29.84 9.11
CA SER A 489 -3.21 -30.72 9.34
C SER A 489 -3.67 -32.17 9.44
N VAL A 490 -2.91 -33.06 8.80
CA VAL A 490 -3.07 -34.51 8.88
C VAL A 490 -1.73 -35.17 9.17
N ALA A 491 -1.74 -36.25 9.96
CA ALA A 491 -0.56 -37.04 10.30
C ALA A 491 -0.91 -38.53 10.39
N PHE A 492 0.02 -39.41 10.03
CA PHE A 492 -0.09 -40.85 10.27
C PHE A 492 0.60 -41.23 11.60
N SER A 493 0.11 -42.29 12.26
CA SER A 493 0.88 -43.01 13.28
C SER A 493 2.05 -43.75 12.65
N SER A 494 3.09 -44.05 13.45
CA SER A 494 4.31 -44.72 12.97
C SER A 494 4.10 -46.17 12.49
N ASP A 495 3.00 -46.81 12.87
CA ASP A 495 2.56 -48.12 12.35
C ASP A 495 1.70 -48.02 11.06
N GLY A 496 1.43 -46.80 10.58
CA GLY A 496 0.59 -46.52 9.41
C GLY A 496 -0.90 -46.85 9.59
N GLN A 497 -1.36 -47.33 10.75
CA GLN A 497 -2.73 -47.84 10.94
C GLN A 497 -3.76 -46.75 11.26
N ILE A 498 -3.32 -45.63 11.83
CA ILE A 498 -4.17 -44.52 12.25
C ILE A 498 -3.76 -43.24 11.53
N LEU A 499 -4.75 -42.51 10.99
CA LEU A 499 -4.58 -41.12 10.59
C LEU A 499 -5.21 -40.21 11.66
N ALA A 500 -4.54 -39.14 12.04
CA ALA A 500 -5.11 -38.03 12.80
C ALA A 500 -5.35 -36.83 11.89
N SER A 501 -6.41 -36.06 12.16
CA SER A 501 -6.72 -34.81 11.46
C SER A 501 -7.22 -33.72 12.40
N GLY A 502 -6.66 -32.53 12.29
CA GLY A 502 -7.06 -31.32 13.04
C GLY A 502 -7.76 -30.30 12.13
N SER A 503 -8.81 -29.66 12.64
CA SER A 503 -9.72 -28.82 11.84
C SER A 503 -10.16 -27.54 12.54
N TRP A 504 -10.70 -26.61 11.74
CA TRP A 504 -11.43 -25.44 12.21
C TRP A 504 -12.72 -25.80 12.96
N ASP A 505 -13.24 -27.04 12.83
CA ASP A 505 -14.41 -27.51 13.59
C ASP A 505 -14.15 -27.76 15.10
N THR A 506 -13.00 -27.29 15.62
CA THR A 506 -12.47 -27.47 16.98
C THR A 506 -12.19 -28.92 17.40
N THR A 507 -12.41 -29.90 16.52
CA THR A 507 -12.19 -31.33 16.83
C THR A 507 -10.97 -31.92 16.15
N ILE A 508 -10.38 -32.91 16.81
CA ILE A 508 -9.44 -33.84 16.19
C ILE A 508 -10.21 -35.12 15.85
N LYS A 509 -9.99 -35.72 14.68
CA LYS A 509 -10.56 -37.03 14.35
C LYS A 509 -9.45 -38.05 14.09
N LEU A 510 -9.63 -39.25 14.65
CA LEU A 510 -8.75 -40.40 14.44
C LEU A 510 -9.46 -41.38 13.52
N TRP A 511 -8.78 -41.86 12.47
CA TRP A 511 -9.34 -42.70 11.42
C TRP A 511 -8.52 -43.98 11.26
N SER A 512 -9.19 -45.11 11.05
CA SER A 512 -8.55 -46.37 10.66
C SER A 512 -8.18 -46.28 9.20
N VAL A 513 -6.88 -46.31 8.89
CA VAL A 513 -6.37 -46.22 7.52
C VAL A 513 -6.86 -47.40 6.68
N ALA A 514 -6.78 -48.61 7.24
CA ALA A 514 -7.24 -49.84 6.60
C ALA A 514 -8.73 -49.81 6.21
N THR A 515 -9.63 -49.26 7.04
CA THR A 515 -11.09 -49.31 6.81
C THR A 515 -11.71 -47.99 6.32
N GLY A 516 -11.03 -46.87 6.51
CA GLY A 516 -11.56 -45.51 6.34
C GLY A 516 -12.56 -45.06 7.42
N ARG A 517 -12.84 -45.89 8.43
CA ARG A 517 -13.80 -45.55 9.49
C ARG A 517 -13.17 -44.66 10.56
N LYS A 518 -13.93 -43.68 11.03
CA LYS A 518 -13.58 -42.85 12.19
C LYS A 518 -13.54 -43.72 13.46
N ILE A 519 -12.37 -43.79 14.10
CA ILE A 519 -12.15 -44.52 15.37
C ILE A 519 -12.64 -43.66 16.55
N ARG A 520 -12.24 -42.39 16.59
CA ARG A 520 -12.60 -41.43 17.66
C ARG A 520 -12.74 -40.01 17.13
N THR A 521 -13.42 -39.17 17.92
CA THR A 521 -13.34 -37.71 17.85
C THR A 521 -12.84 -37.23 19.20
N LEU A 522 -11.78 -36.43 19.22
CA LEU A 522 -11.22 -35.81 20.43
C LEU A 522 -11.72 -34.36 20.47
N THR A 523 -12.21 -33.94 21.64
CA THR A 523 -12.83 -32.62 21.87
C THR A 523 -12.22 -31.97 23.11
N GLY A 524 -12.22 -30.64 23.16
CA GLY A 524 -11.66 -29.86 24.27
C GLY A 524 -10.53 -28.89 23.91
N HIS A 525 -10.27 -28.64 22.62
CA HIS A 525 -9.83 -27.31 22.17
C HIS A 525 -11.05 -26.37 22.17
N SER A 526 -10.85 -25.09 22.50
CA SER A 526 -11.91 -24.06 22.45
C SER A 526 -11.95 -23.28 21.14
N ALA A 527 -10.97 -23.49 20.25
CA ALA A 527 -10.86 -22.85 18.95
C ALA A 527 -10.25 -23.79 17.89
N SER A 528 -10.12 -23.28 16.66
CA SER A 528 -9.62 -24.00 15.49
C SER A 528 -8.21 -24.59 15.67
N ILE A 529 -8.03 -25.87 15.35
CA ILE A 529 -6.74 -26.57 15.47
C ILE A 529 -5.87 -26.28 14.23
N LYS A 530 -4.64 -25.82 14.43
CA LYS A 530 -3.66 -25.54 13.35
C LYS A 530 -2.85 -26.79 12.97
N SER A 531 -2.43 -27.59 13.96
CA SER A 531 -1.43 -28.65 13.76
C SER A 531 -1.69 -29.85 14.67
N VAL A 532 -1.44 -31.05 14.14
CA VAL A 532 -1.40 -32.32 14.88
C VAL A 532 -0.15 -33.13 14.52
N ALA A 533 0.44 -33.81 15.49
CA ALA A 533 1.61 -34.69 15.28
C ALA A 533 1.54 -35.91 16.21
N PHE A 534 2.07 -37.07 15.78
CA PHE A 534 2.23 -38.26 16.62
C PHE A 534 3.64 -38.31 17.22
N SER A 535 3.77 -38.92 18.40
CA SER A 535 5.06 -39.42 18.90
C SER A 535 5.58 -40.57 18.02
N SER A 536 6.89 -40.82 18.03
CA SER A 536 7.51 -41.88 17.22
C SER A 536 7.03 -43.30 17.58
N ASP A 537 6.53 -43.52 18.79
CA ASP A 537 5.87 -44.77 19.22
C ASP A 537 4.37 -44.86 18.87
N GLY A 538 3.79 -43.79 18.29
CA GLY A 538 2.37 -43.70 17.92
C GLY A 538 1.39 -43.67 19.10
N GLN A 539 1.84 -43.65 20.37
CA GLN A 539 0.96 -43.74 21.54
C GLN A 539 0.41 -42.38 21.99
N ILE A 540 1.11 -41.29 21.67
CA ILE A 540 0.75 -39.92 22.01
C ILE A 540 0.47 -39.13 20.73
N LEU A 541 -0.59 -38.32 20.74
CA LEU A 541 -0.82 -37.27 19.76
C LEU A 541 -0.65 -35.91 20.45
N ALA A 542 0.07 -34.98 19.83
CA ALA A 542 0.08 -33.57 20.18
C ALA A 542 -0.82 -32.77 19.24
N SER A 543 -1.43 -31.70 19.76
CA SER A 543 -2.22 -30.76 18.97
C SER A 543 -2.08 -29.32 19.49
N GLY A 544 -2.06 -28.36 18.58
CA GLY A 544 -2.04 -26.92 18.87
C GLY A 544 -2.92 -26.12 17.91
N GLY A 545 -3.37 -24.94 18.31
CA GLY A 545 -4.28 -24.12 17.52
C GLY A 545 -4.53 -22.72 18.08
N TYR A 546 -5.68 -22.17 17.72
CA TYR A 546 -6.13 -20.81 18.06
C TYR A 546 -6.54 -20.61 19.53
N ASP A 547 -6.51 -21.65 20.37
CA ASP A 547 -6.74 -21.54 21.82
C ASP A 547 -5.43 -21.46 22.62
N GLU A 548 -4.33 -21.03 22.01
CA GLU A 548 -3.02 -20.71 22.60
C GLU A 548 -2.29 -21.87 23.31
N ILE A 549 -2.94 -23.02 23.44
CA ILE A 549 -2.50 -24.15 24.27
C ILE A 549 -2.27 -25.42 23.48
N ILE A 550 -1.31 -26.21 23.94
CA ILE A 550 -1.01 -27.52 23.39
C ILE A 550 -1.72 -28.59 24.22
N LYS A 551 -2.26 -29.62 23.56
CA LYS A 551 -2.85 -30.78 24.25
C LYS A 551 -2.15 -32.06 23.81
N LEU A 552 -1.79 -32.89 24.79
CA LEU A 552 -1.28 -34.24 24.58
C LEU A 552 -2.40 -35.24 24.83
N TRP A 553 -2.60 -36.21 23.93
CA TRP A 553 -3.68 -37.18 23.95
C TRP A 553 -3.13 -38.60 23.88
N ASN A 554 -3.70 -39.51 24.67
CA ASN A 554 -3.41 -40.93 24.55
C ASN A 554 -4.23 -41.51 23.39
N VAL A 555 -3.58 -41.90 22.31
CA VAL A 555 -4.22 -42.31 21.04
C VAL A 555 -5.16 -43.50 21.26
N ARG A 556 -4.74 -44.48 22.06
CA ARG A 556 -5.49 -45.71 22.33
C ARG A 556 -6.83 -45.46 23.03
N THR A 557 -6.86 -44.59 24.04
CA THR A 557 -8.09 -44.28 24.82
C THR A 557 -8.85 -43.06 24.33
N GLY A 558 -8.20 -42.15 23.60
CA GLY A 558 -8.74 -40.82 23.27
C GLY A 558 -8.74 -39.82 24.44
N ARG A 559 -8.19 -40.17 25.61
CA ARG A 559 -8.16 -39.28 26.77
C ARG A 559 -7.00 -38.29 26.67
N LYS A 560 -7.24 -37.04 27.10
CA LYS A 560 -6.20 -36.03 27.29
C LYS A 560 -5.23 -36.46 28.39
N ILE A 561 -3.94 -36.49 28.10
CA ILE A 561 -2.84 -36.76 29.04
C ILE A 561 -2.43 -35.47 29.76
N ARG A 562 -2.17 -34.40 29.00
CA ARG A 562 -1.75 -33.08 29.52
C ARG A 562 -2.33 -31.94 28.69
N THR A 563 -2.37 -30.75 29.27
CA THR A 563 -2.41 -29.48 28.56
C THR A 563 -1.12 -28.74 28.91
N LEU A 564 -0.44 -28.19 27.90
CA LEU A 564 0.74 -27.35 28.06
C LEU A 564 0.32 -25.90 27.77
N THR A 565 0.70 -25.00 28.66
CA THR A 565 0.30 -23.58 28.68
C THR A 565 1.56 -22.73 28.83
N GLY A 566 1.67 -21.63 28.09
CA GLY A 566 2.83 -20.74 28.17
C GLY A 566 3.12 -19.92 26.91
N HIS A 567 2.53 -20.30 25.76
CA HIS A 567 2.38 -19.37 24.64
C HIS A 567 1.30 -18.31 24.95
N SER A 568 1.39 -17.15 24.30
CA SER A 568 0.46 -16.02 24.48
C SER A 568 -0.21 -15.58 23.17
N ASP A 569 -0.18 -16.44 22.15
CA ASP A 569 -0.90 -16.31 20.88
C ASP A 569 -1.01 -17.72 20.25
N TYR A 570 -1.70 -17.85 19.11
CA TYR A 570 -2.05 -19.12 18.49
C TYR A 570 -0.83 -19.99 18.10
N VAL A 571 -0.90 -21.26 18.49
CA VAL A 571 0.13 -22.26 18.18
C VAL A 571 -0.01 -22.70 16.72
N ASN A 572 0.99 -22.39 15.91
CA ASN A 572 1.00 -22.63 14.47
C ASN A 572 1.38 -24.05 14.08
N SER A 573 2.32 -24.67 14.79
CA SER A 573 2.88 -25.97 14.44
C SER A 573 3.39 -26.68 15.69
N VAL A 574 3.19 -28.00 15.75
CA VAL A 574 3.75 -28.88 16.78
C VAL A 574 4.48 -30.05 16.11
N ALA A 575 5.63 -30.44 16.67
CA ALA A 575 6.44 -31.55 16.18
C ALA A 575 7.11 -32.29 17.35
N PHE A 576 7.27 -33.62 17.25
CA PHE A 576 8.05 -34.41 18.20
C PHE A 576 9.48 -34.59 17.72
N SER A 577 10.43 -34.72 18.65
CA SER A 577 11.76 -35.28 18.36
C SER A 577 11.64 -36.75 17.93
N SER A 578 12.64 -37.27 17.20
CA SER A 578 12.62 -38.65 16.70
C SER A 578 12.61 -39.70 17.81
N ASP A 579 13.19 -39.40 18.97
CA ASP A 579 13.13 -40.23 20.18
C ASP A 579 11.80 -40.11 20.97
N GLY A 580 10.92 -39.18 20.59
CA GLY A 580 9.63 -38.93 21.23
C GLY A 580 9.70 -38.28 22.63
N GLN A 581 10.89 -37.93 23.14
CA GLN A 581 11.06 -37.37 24.49
C GLN A 581 10.75 -35.87 24.56
N MET A 582 10.94 -35.15 23.46
CA MET A 582 10.70 -33.72 23.35
C MET A 582 9.57 -33.41 22.36
N LEU A 583 8.82 -32.35 22.66
CA LEU A 583 7.89 -31.71 21.74
C LEU A 583 8.37 -30.28 21.50
N ALA A 584 8.41 -29.84 20.25
CA ALA A 584 8.51 -28.43 19.89
C ALA A 584 7.13 -27.89 19.52
N SER A 585 6.85 -26.63 19.88
CA SER A 585 5.68 -25.88 19.45
C SER A 585 6.07 -24.46 19.06
N SER A 586 5.59 -23.97 17.92
CA SER A 586 5.78 -22.58 17.48
C SER A 586 4.48 -21.80 17.54
N SER A 587 4.55 -20.51 17.87
CA SER A 587 3.37 -19.63 18.01
C SER A 587 3.56 -18.29 17.30
N ALA A 588 2.44 -17.60 17.05
CA ALA A 588 2.41 -16.20 16.65
C ALA A 588 2.87 -15.21 17.74
N ASP A 589 3.19 -15.67 18.95
CA ASP A 589 3.89 -14.87 19.97
C ASP A 589 5.39 -14.64 19.64
N GLY A 590 5.89 -15.24 18.55
CA GLY A 590 7.29 -15.14 18.12
C GLY A 590 8.24 -16.09 18.83
N THR A 591 7.72 -17.13 19.49
CA THR A 591 8.54 -18.14 20.20
C THR A 591 8.38 -19.55 19.64
N ILE A 592 9.44 -20.34 19.79
CA ILE A 592 9.37 -21.81 19.77
C ILE A 592 9.63 -22.31 21.19
N LYS A 593 8.72 -23.10 21.74
CA LYS A 593 8.87 -23.72 23.06
C LYS A 593 9.16 -25.20 22.91
N LEU A 594 10.18 -25.67 23.63
CA LEU A 594 10.56 -27.07 23.73
C LEU A 594 10.05 -27.62 25.06
N TRP A 595 9.37 -28.77 25.03
CA TRP A 595 8.68 -29.36 26.19
C TRP A 595 9.13 -30.80 26.41
N SER A 596 9.31 -31.18 27.67
CA SER A 596 9.48 -32.58 28.07
C SER A 596 8.14 -33.30 27.97
N VAL A 597 8.02 -34.27 27.06
CA VAL A 597 6.76 -35.01 26.83
C VAL A 597 6.35 -35.79 28.08
N ALA A 598 7.32 -36.40 28.77
CA ALA A 598 7.11 -37.15 29.99
C ALA A 598 6.53 -36.29 31.13
N THR A 599 7.05 -35.07 31.35
CA THR A 599 6.66 -34.23 32.50
C THR A 599 5.62 -33.16 32.17
N GLY A 600 5.56 -32.70 30.93
CA GLY A 600 4.80 -31.52 30.50
C GLY A 600 5.45 -30.17 30.85
N ARG A 601 6.70 -30.15 31.33
CA ARG A 601 7.43 -28.90 31.62
C ARG A 601 8.10 -28.35 30.37
N GLU A 602 8.17 -27.03 30.27
CA GLU A 602 9.05 -26.35 29.33
C GLU A 602 10.53 -26.66 29.68
N ILE A 603 11.32 -26.97 28.66
CA ILE A 603 12.77 -27.17 28.70
C ILE A 603 13.49 -25.88 28.29
N ARG A 604 12.97 -25.21 27.24
CA ARG A 604 13.59 -24.05 26.60
C ARG A 604 12.56 -23.23 25.83
N THR A 605 12.69 -21.91 25.84
CA THR A 605 12.13 -21.01 24.83
C THR A 605 13.24 -20.57 23.88
N ILE A 606 13.00 -20.68 22.58
CA ILE A 606 13.74 -19.99 21.51
C ILE A 606 12.92 -18.74 21.15
N THR A 607 13.55 -17.58 21.12
CA THR A 607 12.88 -16.29 20.93
C THR A 607 13.26 -15.68 19.60
N GLY A 608 12.26 -15.23 18.85
CA GLY A 608 12.40 -14.44 17.63
C GLY A 608 11.24 -13.46 17.51
N ASN A 609 10.79 -13.26 16.28
CA ASN A 609 9.58 -12.51 15.95
C ASN A 609 8.51 -13.42 15.37
N CYS A 610 7.26 -12.98 15.38
CA CYS A 610 6.22 -13.66 14.61
C CYS A 610 6.39 -13.41 13.11
N ALA A 611 5.82 -14.29 12.28
CA ALA A 611 5.81 -14.15 10.83
C ALA A 611 4.87 -13.02 10.35
N SER A 612 5.23 -11.79 10.66
CA SER A 612 4.53 -10.53 10.38
C SER A 612 5.53 -9.50 9.87
N PRO A 613 5.15 -8.59 8.96
CA PRO A 613 6.03 -7.50 8.55
C PRO A 613 6.53 -6.66 9.73
N VAL A 614 7.84 -6.40 9.77
CA VAL A 614 8.45 -5.48 10.73
C VAL A 614 8.36 -4.06 10.15
N LYS A 615 7.20 -3.42 10.25
CA LYS A 615 6.92 -2.15 9.56
C LYS A 615 7.83 -0.99 9.97
N SER A 616 8.35 -1.00 11.20
CA SER A 616 9.24 0.05 11.70
C SER A 616 10.19 -0.48 12.78
N ILE A 617 11.45 -0.05 12.68
CA ILE A 617 12.55 -0.28 13.64
C ILE A 617 13.11 1.08 14.05
N VAL A 618 13.53 1.19 15.31
CA VAL A 618 14.34 2.29 15.82
C VAL A 618 15.43 1.76 16.76
N ILE A 619 16.63 2.32 16.68
CA ILE A 619 17.73 2.08 17.62
C ILE A 619 17.77 3.28 18.59
N SER A 620 18.02 3.02 19.88
CA SER A 620 18.19 4.07 20.89
C SER A 620 19.44 4.94 20.60
N SER A 621 19.42 6.18 21.11
CA SER A 621 20.51 7.14 20.90
C SER A 621 21.86 6.72 21.49
N ASP A 622 21.86 5.86 22.51
CA ASP A 622 23.05 5.24 23.09
C ASP A 622 23.55 4.00 22.33
N GLY A 623 22.81 3.53 21.31
CA GLY A 623 23.12 2.34 20.51
C GLY A 623 22.93 1.01 21.24
N GLN A 624 22.34 0.98 22.45
CA GLN A 624 22.24 -0.24 23.27
C GLN A 624 20.95 -1.04 23.02
N MET A 625 19.86 -0.38 22.63
CA MET A 625 18.54 -1.00 22.46
C MET A 625 18.00 -0.83 21.05
N LEU A 626 17.33 -1.87 20.54
CA LEU A 626 16.47 -1.82 19.36
C LEU A 626 15.02 -2.03 19.78
N ALA A 627 14.11 -1.21 19.25
CA ALA A 627 12.67 -1.42 19.35
C ALA A 627 12.05 -1.60 17.96
N HIS A 628 11.02 -2.45 17.86
CA HIS A 628 10.25 -2.62 16.63
C HIS A 628 8.79 -3.00 16.89
N GLY A 629 7.90 -2.61 15.97
CA GLY A 629 6.46 -2.91 16.02
C GLY A 629 6.08 -4.22 15.32
N LEU A 630 5.03 -4.89 15.83
CA LEU A 630 4.39 -6.09 15.27
C LEU A 630 2.85 -6.01 15.38
N ASN A 631 2.15 -7.12 15.14
CA ASN A 631 0.68 -7.25 15.13
C ASN A 631 -0.09 -6.69 16.34
N SER A 632 0.50 -6.71 17.53
CA SER A 632 -0.16 -6.34 18.80
C SER A 632 0.81 -5.92 19.90
N THR A 633 2.08 -5.74 19.53
CA THR A 633 3.21 -5.61 20.46
C THR A 633 4.32 -4.71 19.91
N VAL A 634 5.13 -4.17 20.82
CA VAL A 634 6.46 -3.62 20.53
C VAL A 634 7.50 -4.47 21.27
N ASN A 635 8.46 -5.02 20.54
CA ASN A 635 9.52 -5.82 21.12
C ASN A 635 10.78 -4.97 21.35
N LEU A 636 11.38 -5.07 22.54
CA LEU A 636 12.65 -4.44 22.89
C LEU A 636 13.78 -5.48 22.88
N TRP A 637 14.94 -5.14 22.32
CA TRP A 637 16.09 -6.03 22.13
C TRP A 637 17.40 -5.33 22.50
N ASP A 638 18.31 -6.07 23.12
CA ASP A 638 19.66 -5.64 23.46
C ASP A 638 20.60 -5.84 22.25
N MET A 639 21.21 -4.76 21.79
CA MET A 639 22.06 -4.73 20.58
C MET A 639 23.39 -5.46 20.76
N GLY A 640 23.90 -5.54 21.99
CA GLY A 640 25.16 -6.21 22.29
C GLY A 640 25.06 -7.74 22.20
N THR A 641 24.00 -8.30 22.78
CA THR A 641 23.78 -9.75 22.96
C THR A 641 22.78 -10.35 21.98
N GLY A 642 22.01 -9.53 21.25
CA GLY A 642 20.97 -10.00 20.33
C GLY A 642 19.75 -10.59 21.03
N ARG A 643 19.56 -10.31 22.33
CA ARG A 643 18.51 -10.92 23.16
C ARG A 643 17.34 -9.97 23.37
N LYS A 644 16.13 -10.53 23.45
CA LYS A 644 14.92 -9.78 23.78
C LYS A 644 14.97 -9.31 25.24
N ILE A 645 14.73 -8.02 25.46
CA ILE A 645 14.63 -7.39 26.79
C ILE A 645 13.20 -7.57 27.30
N SER A 646 12.20 -7.06 26.57
CA SER A 646 10.79 -7.14 26.96
C SER A 646 9.82 -7.01 25.76
N THR A 647 8.52 -7.05 26.06
CA THR A 647 7.39 -6.90 25.12
C THR A 647 6.36 -5.93 25.70
N LEU A 648 6.15 -4.79 25.04
CA LEU A 648 5.05 -3.86 25.36
C LEU A 648 3.82 -4.29 24.55
N ILE A 649 2.61 -4.22 25.14
CA ILE A 649 1.37 -4.74 24.50
C ILE A 649 0.50 -3.58 24.02
N THR A 650 0.37 -3.40 22.70
CA THR A 650 -0.37 -2.31 22.07
C THR A 650 -1.81 -2.68 21.69
N SER A 651 -2.16 -3.96 21.72
CA SER A 651 -3.46 -4.56 21.33
C SER A 651 -3.84 -4.41 19.83
N ASN A 652 -3.31 -3.41 19.13
CA ASN A 652 -3.51 -3.13 17.71
C ASN A 652 -2.17 -3.22 16.95
N TYR A 653 -2.24 -3.43 15.63
CA TYR A 653 -1.09 -3.49 14.73
C TYR A 653 -0.27 -2.20 14.80
N VAL A 654 1.05 -2.33 15.01
CA VAL A 654 1.99 -1.21 15.14
C VAL A 654 2.64 -0.93 13.80
N TYR A 655 2.33 0.22 13.22
CA TYR A 655 2.86 0.67 11.94
C TYR A 655 4.21 1.38 12.11
N SER A 656 4.36 2.18 13.17
CA SER A 656 5.57 2.98 13.39
C SER A 656 5.97 3.05 14.86
N VAL A 657 7.28 3.05 15.13
CA VAL A 657 7.86 3.23 16.47
C VAL A 657 8.90 4.35 16.46
N ALA A 658 8.98 5.10 17.55
CA ALA A 658 9.99 6.15 17.77
C ALA A 658 10.46 6.15 19.23
N ILE A 659 11.70 6.56 19.48
CA ILE A 659 12.29 6.68 20.82
C ILE A 659 12.80 8.13 21.02
N SER A 660 12.62 8.71 22.20
CA SER A 660 13.15 10.03 22.55
C SER A 660 14.69 10.02 22.61
N SER A 661 15.33 11.16 22.33
CA SER A 661 16.81 11.23 22.29
C SER A 661 17.51 10.98 23.64
N ASP A 662 16.76 10.94 24.75
CA ASP A 662 17.23 10.53 26.08
C ASP A 662 16.91 9.05 26.44
N ALA A 663 16.38 8.28 25.49
CA ALA A 663 15.98 6.87 25.62
C ALA A 663 14.97 6.57 26.75
N ARG A 664 14.20 7.57 27.21
CA ARG A 664 13.17 7.37 28.26
C ARG A 664 11.78 7.05 27.73
N ILE A 665 11.38 7.66 26.61
CA ILE A 665 10.02 7.55 26.07
C ILE A 665 10.08 6.77 24.75
N LEU A 666 9.26 5.72 24.65
CA LEU A 666 8.93 5.08 23.37
C LEU A 666 7.52 5.49 22.95
N ALA A 667 7.35 5.81 21.67
CA ALA A 667 6.04 6.00 21.06
C ALA A 667 5.77 4.87 20.05
N SER A 668 4.51 4.44 19.94
CA SER A 668 4.06 3.40 19.01
C SER A 668 2.74 3.80 18.31
N GLY A 669 2.83 4.11 17.01
CA GLY A 669 1.70 4.43 16.14
C GLY A 669 0.96 3.17 15.69
N CYS A 670 -0.35 3.14 15.92
CA CYS A 670 -1.23 2.00 15.68
C CYS A 670 -2.34 2.34 14.65
N VAL A 671 -3.32 1.45 14.49
CA VAL A 671 -4.46 1.57 13.56
C VAL A 671 -5.28 2.87 13.75
N ASP A 672 -5.40 3.38 14.97
CA ASP A 672 -6.32 4.48 15.34
C ASP A 672 -5.78 5.41 16.44
N ASN A 673 -4.63 5.07 17.03
CA ASN A 673 -4.07 5.73 18.20
C ASN A 673 -2.53 5.65 18.22
N ILE A 674 -1.92 6.44 19.12
CA ILE A 674 -0.48 6.40 19.40
C ILE A 674 -0.31 6.18 20.91
N ARG A 675 0.39 5.13 21.33
CA ARG A 675 0.71 4.93 22.76
C ARG A 675 2.09 5.48 23.08
N LEU A 676 2.24 6.12 24.24
CA LEU A 676 3.49 6.59 24.82
C LEU A 676 3.85 5.73 26.02
N TRP A 677 5.09 5.27 26.09
CA TRP A 677 5.59 4.31 27.08
C TRP A 677 6.83 4.84 27.78
N GLU A 678 6.94 4.63 29.09
CA GLU A 678 8.16 4.86 29.85
C GLU A 678 9.02 3.59 29.79
N ILE A 679 10.14 3.64 29.05
CA ILE A 679 10.98 2.47 28.77
C ILE A 679 11.51 1.84 30.06
N ALA A 680 11.89 2.66 31.04
CA ALA A 680 12.48 2.20 32.31
C ALA A 680 11.49 1.53 33.29
N THR A 681 10.17 1.66 33.08
CA THR A 681 9.14 1.01 33.92
C THR A 681 8.17 0.12 33.14
N GLU A 682 8.31 0.09 31.81
CA GLU A 682 7.47 -0.63 30.84
C GLU A 682 5.97 -0.26 30.90
N ARG A 683 5.65 0.93 31.43
CA ARG A 683 4.27 1.43 31.60
C ARG A 683 3.85 2.35 30.48
N GLU A 684 2.60 2.22 30.04
CA GLU A 684 1.96 3.23 29.21
C GLU A 684 1.73 4.50 30.03
N ILE A 685 2.27 5.61 29.55
CA ILE A 685 2.13 6.95 30.12
C ILE A 685 0.80 7.57 29.67
N ARG A 686 0.50 7.48 28.36
CA ARG A 686 -0.67 8.06 27.68
C ARG A 686 -0.99 7.35 26.36
N THR A 687 -2.27 7.27 26.04
CA THR A 687 -2.76 7.07 24.67
C THR A 687 -3.09 8.43 24.04
N LEU A 688 -2.70 8.66 22.78
CA LEU A 688 -3.08 9.81 21.96
C LEU A 688 -4.09 9.35 20.90
N THR A 689 -5.25 9.98 20.83
CA THR A 689 -6.35 9.61 19.93
C THR A 689 -6.73 10.78 19.03
N GLY A 690 -7.06 10.51 17.76
CA GLY A 690 -7.58 11.55 16.86
C GLY A 690 -7.27 11.41 15.36
N HIS A 691 -6.47 10.42 14.95
CA HIS A 691 -6.56 9.87 13.59
C HIS A 691 -7.72 8.87 13.56
N SER A 692 -8.35 8.66 12.40
CA SER A 692 -9.48 7.72 12.23
C SER A 692 -9.12 6.40 11.53
N ILE A 693 -7.89 6.32 11.00
CA ILE A 693 -7.32 5.23 10.19
C ILE A 693 -5.78 5.24 10.40
N PRO A 694 -5.02 4.19 9.97
CA PRO A 694 -3.66 3.92 10.43
C PRO A 694 -2.68 5.09 10.52
N VAL A 695 -1.86 5.07 11.58
CA VAL A 695 -0.78 6.04 11.81
C VAL A 695 0.53 5.51 11.22
N ASN A 696 0.73 5.74 9.93
CA ASN A 696 1.83 5.20 9.11
C ASN A 696 3.23 5.56 9.63
N SER A 697 3.41 6.76 10.16
CA SER A 697 4.71 7.21 10.68
C SER A 697 4.55 8.13 11.89
N ILE A 698 5.46 7.98 12.84
CA ILE A 698 5.65 8.89 13.97
C ILE A 698 7.11 9.30 14.10
N ALA A 699 7.35 10.54 14.54
CA ALA A 699 8.66 11.07 14.87
C ALA A 699 8.59 11.88 16.18
N ILE A 700 9.63 11.80 17.00
CA ILE A 700 9.79 12.61 18.22
C ILE A 700 10.85 13.69 17.94
N SER A 701 10.65 14.92 18.40
CA SER A 701 11.63 16.00 18.26
C SER A 701 12.87 15.75 19.12
N SER A 702 14.02 16.30 18.73
CA SER A 702 15.31 16.06 19.40
C SER A 702 15.37 16.54 20.87
N ASP A 703 14.44 17.40 21.28
CA ASP A 703 14.26 17.85 22.67
C ASP A 703 13.25 17.01 23.47
N GLY A 704 12.62 16.01 22.85
CA GLY A 704 11.61 15.14 23.45
C GLY A 704 10.23 15.78 23.71
N GLN A 705 10.03 17.06 23.38
CA GLN A 705 8.80 17.79 23.76
C GLN A 705 7.63 17.61 22.79
N MET A 706 7.91 17.33 21.51
CA MET A 706 6.92 17.22 20.46
C MET A 706 6.97 15.85 19.77
N LEU A 707 5.79 15.36 19.37
CA LEU A 707 5.64 14.22 18.50
C LEU A 707 4.87 14.66 17.25
N ALA A 708 5.34 14.25 16.08
CA ALA A 708 4.62 14.33 14.81
C ALA A 708 4.08 12.95 14.45
N SER A 709 2.88 12.90 13.89
CA SER A 709 2.26 11.67 13.38
C SER A 709 1.62 11.90 12.02
N SER A 710 1.79 10.97 11.10
CA SER A 710 1.14 10.95 9.77
C SER A 710 0.36 9.66 9.57
N SER A 711 -0.58 9.67 8.63
CA SER A 711 -1.64 8.66 8.56
C SER A 711 -2.26 8.55 7.18
N ASP A 712 -3.04 7.49 6.98
CA ASP A 712 -3.98 7.33 5.88
C ASP A 712 -5.04 8.46 5.82
N ASP A 713 -5.27 9.20 6.91
CA ASP A 713 -6.25 10.31 6.96
C ASP A 713 -5.79 11.61 6.28
N GLU A 714 -4.86 11.53 5.32
CA GLU A 714 -4.27 12.62 4.52
C GLU A 714 -3.59 13.74 5.36
N ILE A 715 -3.51 13.55 6.68
CA ILE A 715 -3.26 14.59 7.66
C ILE A 715 -2.08 14.23 8.56
N ILE A 716 -1.30 15.27 8.91
CA ILE A 716 -0.25 15.21 9.92
C ILE A 716 -0.75 15.89 11.20
N LYS A 717 -0.43 15.34 12.36
CA LYS A 717 -0.80 15.92 13.66
C LYS A 717 0.44 16.11 14.54
N LEU A 718 0.52 17.26 15.20
CA LEU A 718 1.59 17.61 16.13
C LEU A 718 1.03 17.54 17.55
N TRP A 719 1.74 16.87 18.46
CA TRP A 719 1.34 16.59 19.83
C TRP A 719 2.42 17.04 20.81
N ASN A 720 2.01 17.53 21.98
CA ASN A 720 2.92 17.76 23.10
C ASN A 720 3.07 16.48 23.90
N VAL A 721 4.27 15.90 23.93
CA VAL A 721 4.55 14.59 24.54
C VAL A 721 4.17 14.59 26.04
N GLN A 722 4.56 15.63 26.77
CA GLN A 722 4.34 15.72 28.21
C GLN A 722 2.85 15.75 28.60
N THR A 723 2.00 16.45 27.86
CA THR A 723 0.56 16.61 28.18
C THR A 723 -0.38 15.70 27.38
N GLY A 724 0.11 15.08 26.30
CA GLY A 724 -0.69 14.32 25.34
C GLY A 724 -1.65 15.18 24.48
N ARG A 725 -1.61 16.52 24.60
CA ARG A 725 -2.50 17.41 23.85
C ARG A 725 -2.02 17.61 22.42
N LYS A 726 -2.94 17.55 21.45
CA LYS A 726 -2.69 17.99 20.07
C LYS A 726 -2.37 19.48 20.06
N ILE A 727 -1.17 19.84 19.62
CA ILE A 727 -0.72 21.23 19.40
C ILE A 727 -1.32 21.76 18.11
N ARG A 728 -1.25 20.97 17.02
CA ARG A 728 -1.63 21.39 15.67
C ARG A 728 -2.05 20.22 14.79
N THR A 729 -2.77 20.55 13.72
CA THR A 729 -2.98 19.70 12.55
C THR A 729 -2.34 20.41 11.35
N LEU A 730 -1.55 19.68 10.56
CA LEU A 730 -1.00 20.12 9.26
C LEU A 730 -1.64 19.27 8.17
N GLY A 731 -1.91 19.86 7.01
CA GLY A 731 -2.70 19.21 5.97
C GLY A 731 -4.22 19.35 6.17
N GLY A 732 -4.97 18.85 5.19
CA GLY A 732 -6.42 19.05 5.05
C GLY A 732 -6.79 20.04 3.95
N TRP A 733 -8.10 20.32 3.85
CA TRP A 733 -8.79 20.87 2.67
C TRP A 733 -8.35 22.25 2.15
N PHE A 734 -7.52 22.99 2.89
CA PHE A 734 -7.03 24.32 2.50
C PHE A 734 -5.51 24.35 2.24
N GLY A 735 -4.87 23.19 2.18
CA GLY A 735 -3.42 23.04 1.97
C GLY A 735 -2.91 21.81 2.72
N GLY A 736 -2.52 20.77 1.98
CA GLY A 736 -2.14 19.47 2.52
C GLY A 736 -1.62 18.54 1.45
N HIS A 737 -1.26 17.33 1.87
CA HIS A 737 -1.17 16.20 0.94
C HIS A 737 -2.58 15.82 0.44
N SER A 738 -2.67 15.22 -0.74
CA SER A 738 -3.94 14.78 -1.36
C SER A 738 -4.11 13.25 -1.40
N ALA A 739 -3.34 12.54 -0.57
CA ALA A 739 -3.38 11.11 -0.37
C ALA A 739 -2.77 10.77 1.00
N GLN A 740 -2.73 9.48 1.36
CA GLN A 740 -2.11 8.98 2.60
C GLN A 740 -0.67 9.49 2.78
N VAL A 741 -0.29 9.81 4.02
CA VAL A 741 1.03 10.40 4.34
C VAL A 741 1.89 9.36 5.03
N ASN A 742 2.81 8.77 4.26
CA ASN A 742 3.57 7.57 4.62
C ASN A 742 4.65 7.82 5.68
N SER A 743 5.28 9.01 5.66
CA SER A 743 6.48 9.28 6.47
C SER A 743 6.54 10.74 6.91
N VAL A 744 7.00 10.96 8.15
CA VAL A 744 7.35 12.27 8.71
C VAL A 744 8.72 12.27 9.39
N ALA A 745 9.46 13.37 9.29
CA ALA A 745 10.74 13.58 9.96
C ALA A 745 10.93 15.02 10.41
N PHE A 746 11.45 15.24 11.62
CA PHE A 746 11.85 16.57 12.12
C PHE A 746 13.26 16.95 11.66
N SER A 747 13.53 18.26 11.52
CA SER A 747 14.89 18.79 11.57
C SER A 747 15.46 18.69 12.98
N SER A 748 16.79 18.64 13.12
CA SER A 748 17.48 18.51 14.42
C SER A 748 17.24 19.65 15.41
N ASP A 749 16.78 20.81 14.92
CA ASP A 749 16.40 21.97 15.73
C ASP A 749 14.89 22.00 16.07
N GLY A 750 14.11 21.03 15.59
CA GLY A 750 12.66 20.94 15.79
C GLY A 750 11.82 22.01 15.08
N GLN A 751 12.42 22.91 14.29
CA GLN A 751 11.71 24.04 13.68
C GLN A 751 11.00 23.68 12.37
N MET A 752 11.43 22.60 11.71
CA MET A 752 10.89 22.12 10.45
C MET A 752 10.46 20.65 10.55
N LEU A 753 9.40 20.30 9.82
CA LEU A 753 8.97 18.93 9.59
C LEU A 753 8.95 18.67 8.08
N ALA A 754 9.46 17.51 7.66
CA ALA A 754 9.24 16.95 6.33
C ALA A 754 8.12 15.90 6.37
N SER A 755 7.37 15.76 5.27
CA SER A 755 6.44 14.66 5.04
C SER A 755 6.49 14.16 3.60
N GLY A 756 6.26 12.86 3.40
CA GLY A 756 6.12 12.21 2.09
C GLY A 756 4.81 11.42 1.98
N SER A 757 4.24 11.32 0.78
CA SER A 757 2.88 10.83 0.54
C SER A 757 2.73 10.06 -0.78
N ASP A 758 1.64 9.30 -0.89
CA ASP A 758 1.10 8.70 -2.13
C ASP A 758 0.66 9.73 -3.18
N ASP A 759 0.65 11.03 -2.88
CA ASP A 759 0.45 12.09 -3.88
C ASP A 759 1.72 12.42 -4.71
N ASN A 760 2.75 11.59 -4.58
CA ASN A 760 4.09 11.72 -5.19
C ASN A 760 4.89 12.94 -4.71
N THR A 761 4.39 13.73 -3.75
CA THR A 761 5.06 14.94 -3.27
C THR A 761 5.75 14.75 -1.92
N ILE A 762 6.71 15.64 -1.66
CA ILE A 762 7.26 15.90 -0.33
C ILE A 762 6.86 17.32 0.08
N LYS A 763 6.47 17.51 1.34
CA LYS A 763 6.15 18.84 1.88
C LYS A 763 7.06 19.18 3.05
N LEU A 764 7.55 20.41 3.07
CA LEU A 764 8.30 21.00 4.19
C LEU A 764 7.39 21.96 4.94
N TRP A 765 7.32 21.82 6.26
CA TRP A 765 6.42 22.57 7.14
C TRP A 765 7.20 23.32 8.21
N ASN A 766 6.85 24.57 8.47
CA ASN A 766 7.32 25.29 9.64
C ASN A 766 6.51 24.86 10.86
N VAL A 767 7.14 24.17 11.82
CA VAL A 767 6.48 23.52 12.95
C VAL A 767 5.72 24.52 13.84
N LEU A 768 6.32 25.68 14.09
CA LEU A 768 5.74 26.73 14.93
C LEU A 768 4.45 27.30 14.36
N THR A 769 4.45 27.73 13.09
CA THR A 769 3.29 28.37 12.44
C THR A 769 2.31 27.38 11.83
N GLY A 770 2.78 26.20 11.44
CA GLY A 770 2.04 25.21 10.67
C GLY A 770 1.92 25.50 9.18
N LYS A 771 2.63 26.50 8.66
CA LYS A 771 2.62 26.82 7.23
C LYS A 771 3.55 25.89 6.46
N GLU A 772 3.15 25.55 5.24
CA GLU A 772 4.04 24.96 4.23
C GLU A 772 5.15 25.98 3.88
N ILE A 773 6.36 25.47 3.64
CA ILE A 773 7.56 26.21 3.22
C ILE A 773 7.84 25.90 1.74
N HIS A 774 7.80 24.62 1.38
CA HIS A 774 8.02 24.10 0.02
C HIS A 774 7.16 22.84 -0.22
N THR A 775 6.68 22.67 -1.45
CA THR A 775 6.24 21.38 -2.00
C THR A 775 7.27 20.93 -3.06
N LEU A 776 7.68 19.67 -3.02
CA LEU A 776 8.70 19.08 -3.91
C LEU A 776 8.05 17.96 -4.76
N THR A 777 8.19 18.02 -6.09
CA THR A 777 7.35 17.25 -7.05
C THR A 777 8.16 16.55 -8.15
N SER A 778 9.26 15.86 -7.79
CA SER A 778 10.18 15.22 -8.77
C SER A 778 10.12 13.68 -8.76
N HIS A 779 9.39 13.07 -7.83
CA HIS A 779 9.10 11.63 -7.84
C HIS A 779 7.90 11.35 -8.75
N SER A 780 7.90 10.18 -9.41
CA SER A 780 6.81 9.76 -10.30
C SER A 780 5.80 8.80 -9.66
N ASP A 781 6.06 8.35 -8.44
CA ASP A 781 5.24 7.42 -7.65
C ASP A 781 5.40 7.73 -6.15
N SER A 782 4.59 7.09 -5.29
CA SER A 782 4.42 7.35 -3.86
C SER A 782 5.73 7.52 -3.12
N VAL A 783 5.84 8.57 -2.30
CA VAL A 783 7.00 8.80 -1.44
C VAL A 783 6.80 8.07 -0.12
N ASN A 784 7.49 6.94 0.04
CA ASN A 784 7.34 6.04 1.19
C ASN A 784 8.08 6.53 2.43
N SER A 785 9.21 7.22 2.25
CA SER A 785 10.10 7.59 3.37
C SER A 785 10.84 8.90 3.11
N VAL A 786 10.92 9.76 4.13
CA VAL A 786 11.67 11.02 4.12
C VAL A 786 12.60 11.11 5.34
N ALA A 787 13.77 11.73 5.16
CA ALA A 787 14.73 12.00 6.22
C ALA A 787 15.39 13.37 6.02
N ILE A 788 15.82 14.03 7.09
CA ILE A 788 16.56 15.30 7.05
C ILE A 788 17.97 15.05 7.63
N SER A 789 19.00 15.64 7.03
CA SER A 789 20.38 15.55 7.54
C SER A 789 20.54 16.27 8.88
N SER A 790 21.51 15.87 9.70
CA SER A 790 21.69 16.42 11.05
C SER A 790 22.10 17.90 11.11
N ASP A 791 22.53 18.47 9.98
CA ASP A 791 22.79 19.90 9.80
C ASP A 791 21.59 20.69 9.23
N GLY A 792 20.48 20.00 8.92
CA GLY A 792 19.25 20.57 8.35
C GLY A 792 19.36 21.04 6.90
N GLN A 793 20.46 20.78 6.18
CA GLN A 793 20.67 21.33 4.83
C GLN A 793 20.13 20.43 3.70
N ILE A 794 20.10 19.11 3.92
CA ILE A 794 19.71 18.12 2.91
C ILE A 794 18.49 17.34 3.41
N LEU A 795 17.48 17.21 2.55
CA LEU A 795 16.42 16.23 2.71
C LEU A 795 16.70 15.07 1.75
N ALA A 796 16.48 13.85 2.21
CA ALA A 796 16.44 12.66 1.37
C ALA A 796 14.99 12.13 1.32
N SER A 797 14.59 11.57 0.18
CA SER A 797 13.30 10.90 -0.03
C SER A 797 13.47 9.61 -0.82
N GLY A 798 12.71 8.57 -0.47
CA GLY A 798 12.65 7.29 -1.18
C GLY A 798 11.22 7.00 -1.64
N SER A 799 11.07 6.50 -2.87
CA SER A 799 9.78 6.33 -3.55
C SER A 799 9.57 4.91 -4.13
N ASN A 800 8.32 4.61 -4.44
CA ASN A 800 7.91 3.52 -5.32
C ASN A 800 8.53 3.58 -6.73
N ASP A 801 8.99 4.75 -7.19
CA ASP A 801 9.67 4.90 -8.50
C ASP A 801 11.07 4.26 -8.56
N ASN A 802 11.46 3.53 -7.51
CA ASN A 802 12.74 2.85 -7.30
C ASN A 802 13.94 3.82 -7.11
N THR A 803 13.69 5.13 -7.03
CA THR A 803 14.74 6.15 -6.86
C THR A 803 14.78 6.71 -5.44
N ILE A 804 15.93 7.30 -5.12
CA ILE A 804 16.13 8.14 -3.94
C ILE A 804 16.48 9.54 -4.43
N LYS A 805 15.88 10.59 -3.87
CA LYS A 805 16.21 11.98 -4.24
C LYS A 805 16.80 12.73 -3.05
N LEU A 806 17.87 13.48 -3.31
CA LEU A 806 18.49 14.41 -2.37
C LEU A 806 18.08 15.83 -2.76
N TRP A 807 17.72 16.64 -1.77
CA TRP A 807 17.10 17.95 -1.95
C TRP A 807 17.74 19.00 -1.05
N ASN A 808 17.89 20.22 -1.55
CA ASN A 808 18.38 21.34 -0.77
C ASN A 808 17.20 21.96 0.01
N VAL A 809 17.16 21.74 1.32
CA VAL A 809 16.07 22.17 2.23
C VAL A 809 15.72 23.65 2.07
N LYS A 810 16.74 24.51 1.93
CA LYS A 810 16.55 25.96 1.85
C LYS A 810 15.87 26.40 0.55
N THR A 811 16.17 25.76 -0.57
CA THR A 811 15.72 26.19 -1.91
C THR A 811 14.61 25.34 -2.53
N GLY A 812 14.28 24.18 -1.93
CA GLY A 812 13.29 23.26 -2.47
C GLY A 812 13.72 22.56 -3.77
N ARG A 813 14.99 22.67 -4.16
CA ARG A 813 15.52 22.09 -5.41
C ARG A 813 16.13 20.72 -5.19
N GLU A 814 15.92 19.82 -6.15
CA GLU A 814 16.65 18.56 -6.22
C GLU A 814 18.15 18.86 -6.41
N ILE A 815 18.99 18.21 -5.61
CA ILE A 815 20.46 18.19 -5.73
C ILE A 815 20.85 17.03 -6.65
N ARG A 816 20.22 15.86 -6.48
CA ARG A 816 20.58 14.61 -7.15
C ARG A 816 19.47 13.55 -7.03
N THR A 817 19.23 12.78 -8.08
CA THR A 817 18.58 11.46 -8.02
C THR A 817 19.65 10.35 -7.91
N LEU A 818 19.47 9.40 -7.00
CA LEU A 818 20.25 8.17 -6.87
C LEU A 818 19.43 7.01 -7.46
N THR A 819 20.10 6.14 -8.22
CA THR A 819 19.50 4.93 -8.83
C THR A 819 20.40 3.72 -8.58
N GLY A 820 19.81 2.53 -8.48
CA GLY A 820 20.55 1.28 -8.24
C GLY A 820 19.77 0.19 -7.52
N HIS A 821 18.66 0.54 -6.86
CA HIS A 821 17.65 -0.44 -6.45
C HIS A 821 16.79 -0.86 -7.64
N SER A 822 16.21 -2.07 -7.57
CA SER A 822 15.37 -2.65 -8.63
C SER A 822 13.89 -2.78 -8.27
N GLN A 823 13.50 -2.36 -7.06
CA GLN A 823 12.13 -2.25 -6.55
C GLN A 823 12.01 -1.01 -5.63
N TRP A 824 10.78 -0.69 -5.21
CA TRP A 824 10.44 0.46 -4.38
C TRP A 824 11.36 0.64 -3.17
N ILE A 825 11.69 1.90 -2.85
CA ILE A 825 12.41 2.25 -1.62
C ILE A 825 11.39 2.31 -0.49
N SER A 826 11.53 1.49 0.55
CA SER A 826 10.57 1.45 1.67
C SER A 826 10.94 2.39 2.81
N SER A 827 12.24 2.58 3.04
CA SER A 827 12.76 3.27 4.22
C SER A 827 14.14 3.83 3.93
N ILE A 828 14.40 5.07 4.36
CA ILE A 828 15.70 5.72 4.29
C ILE A 828 16.07 6.37 5.62
N ILE A 829 17.36 6.45 5.94
CA ILE A 829 17.85 7.14 7.15
C ILE A 829 19.30 7.62 6.98
N PHE A 830 19.59 8.84 7.43
CA PHE A 830 20.96 9.37 7.49
C PHE A 830 21.73 8.79 8.67
N SER A 831 23.04 8.59 8.50
CA SER A 831 23.97 8.49 9.63
C SER A 831 23.98 9.79 10.43
N SER A 832 24.33 9.73 11.71
CA SER A 832 24.29 10.91 12.61
C SER A 832 25.18 12.07 12.18
N ASN A 833 26.25 11.81 11.43
CA ASN A 833 27.13 12.83 10.84
C ASN A 833 26.66 13.36 9.46
N GLY A 834 25.53 12.88 8.94
CA GLY A 834 24.95 13.28 7.64
C GLY A 834 25.73 12.82 6.40
N GLN A 835 26.81 12.05 6.54
CA GLN A 835 27.71 11.69 5.42
C GLN A 835 27.26 10.45 4.64
N ILE A 836 26.57 9.53 5.29
CA ILE A 836 26.05 8.29 4.71
C ILE A 836 24.52 8.30 4.78
N LEU A 837 23.86 7.89 3.71
CA LEU A 837 22.43 7.56 3.70
C LEU A 837 22.28 6.04 3.56
N ALA A 838 21.47 5.41 4.40
CA ALA A 838 21.02 4.02 4.19
C ALA A 838 19.64 4.01 3.52
N SER A 839 19.40 3.05 2.62
CA SER A 839 18.10 2.79 2.01
C SER A 839 17.76 1.30 2.00
N GLY A 840 16.57 0.94 2.45
CA GLY A 840 15.98 -0.39 2.28
C GLY A 840 15.00 -0.42 1.11
N SER A 841 14.97 -1.53 0.35
CA SER A 841 14.09 -1.70 -0.81
C SER A 841 13.32 -3.02 -0.80
N GLY A 842 12.22 -3.05 -1.54
CA GLY A 842 11.50 -4.26 -1.93
C GLY A 842 12.37 -5.32 -2.63
N ASP A 843 13.53 -4.95 -3.17
CA ASP A 843 14.48 -5.87 -3.82
C ASP A 843 15.28 -6.74 -2.83
N GLY A 844 15.06 -6.52 -1.52
CA GLY A 844 15.71 -7.28 -0.45
C GLY A 844 17.13 -6.82 -0.12
N THR A 845 17.59 -5.71 -0.69
CA THR A 845 18.89 -5.12 -0.35
C THR A 845 18.75 -3.87 0.53
N ILE A 846 19.82 -3.58 1.27
CA ILE A 846 20.07 -2.29 1.90
C ILE A 846 21.30 -1.70 1.21
N LYS A 847 21.19 -0.48 0.68
CA LYS A 847 22.33 0.23 0.07
C LYS A 847 22.76 1.39 0.95
N LEU A 848 24.07 1.61 0.99
CA LEU A 848 24.70 2.72 1.70
C LEU A 848 25.29 3.68 0.68
N TRP A 849 24.91 4.95 0.74
CA TRP A 849 25.24 5.97 -0.25
C TRP A 849 26.08 7.08 0.36
N SER A 850 27.08 7.54 -0.39
CA SER A 850 27.82 8.78 -0.11
C SER A 850 26.92 9.97 -0.39
N VAL A 851 26.57 10.74 0.65
CA VAL A 851 25.67 11.90 0.50
C VAL A 851 26.33 13.02 -0.33
N ALA A 852 27.66 13.10 -0.30
CA ALA A 852 28.42 14.09 -1.08
C ALA A 852 28.57 13.69 -2.57
N THR A 853 28.96 12.44 -2.85
CA THR A 853 29.24 12.01 -4.23
C THR A 853 28.06 11.33 -4.93
N GLY A 854 27.03 10.93 -4.19
CA GLY A 854 25.86 10.20 -4.68
C GLY A 854 26.13 8.75 -5.07
N GLU A 855 27.31 8.22 -4.75
CA GLU A 855 27.75 6.88 -5.14
C GLU A 855 27.41 5.85 -4.07
N GLU A 856 27.18 4.61 -4.51
CA GLU A 856 26.99 3.46 -3.61
C GLU A 856 28.34 3.06 -2.98
N ILE A 857 28.42 3.16 -1.65
CA ILE A 857 29.56 2.72 -0.83
C ILE A 857 29.50 1.21 -0.60
N HIS A 858 28.29 0.67 -0.38
CA HIS A 858 28.11 -0.73 0.01
C HIS A 858 26.68 -1.23 -0.26
N SER A 859 26.55 -2.52 -0.57
CA SER A 859 25.27 -3.25 -0.65
C SER A 859 25.26 -4.37 0.38
N LEU A 860 24.18 -4.46 1.17
CA LEU A 860 23.93 -5.52 2.13
C LEU A 860 22.67 -6.29 1.73
N ASN A 861 22.70 -7.62 1.83
CA ASN A 861 21.54 -8.45 1.49
C ASN A 861 20.74 -8.77 2.75
N HIS A 862 19.43 -8.50 2.75
CA HIS A 862 18.49 -9.04 3.73
C HIS A 862 18.09 -10.48 3.35
N PHE A 863 16.93 -10.95 3.77
CA PHE A 863 16.35 -12.23 3.37
C PHE A 863 15.09 -12.08 2.50
N GLY A 864 14.53 -10.89 2.43
CA GLY A 864 13.33 -10.56 1.68
C GLY A 864 13.15 -9.04 1.64
N ALA A 865 12.09 -8.58 0.98
CA ALA A 865 11.75 -7.15 0.85
C ALA A 865 11.93 -6.40 2.18
N VAL A 866 12.83 -5.42 2.21
CA VAL A 866 13.13 -4.63 3.40
C VAL A 866 11.96 -3.68 3.64
N SER A 867 11.53 -3.54 4.88
CA SER A 867 10.44 -2.65 5.31
C SER A 867 10.94 -1.42 6.06
N SER A 868 12.00 -1.56 6.87
CA SER A 868 12.54 -0.47 7.70
C SER A 868 14.05 -0.61 7.90
N VAL A 869 14.77 0.51 7.89
CA VAL A 869 16.20 0.62 8.24
C VAL A 869 16.42 1.64 9.36
N ALA A 870 17.40 1.40 10.23
CA ALA A 870 17.76 2.30 11.34
C ALA A 870 19.28 2.32 11.60
N PHE A 871 19.85 3.51 11.81
CA PHE A 871 21.23 3.70 12.28
C PHE A 871 21.26 4.01 13.78
N SER A 872 22.33 3.61 14.48
CA SER A 872 22.67 4.15 15.80
C SER A 872 23.23 5.58 15.70
N SER A 873 23.09 6.38 16.76
CA SER A 873 23.63 7.76 16.76
C SER A 873 25.16 7.84 16.81
N ASP A 874 25.87 6.74 17.09
CA ASP A 874 27.32 6.64 16.93
C ASP A 874 27.76 6.13 15.53
N GLY A 875 26.81 5.82 14.65
CA GLY A 875 27.05 5.30 13.30
C GLY A 875 27.62 3.88 13.23
N ARG A 876 27.85 3.20 14.35
CA ARG A 876 28.47 1.86 14.38
C ARG A 876 27.50 0.73 14.09
N TRP A 877 26.20 0.93 14.28
CA TRP A 877 25.19 -0.10 14.09
C TRP A 877 24.18 0.31 13.03
N LEU A 878 23.81 -0.66 12.21
CA LEU A 878 22.73 -0.60 11.24
C LEU A 878 21.81 -1.79 11.51
N ALA A 879 20.51 -1.54 11.66
CA ALA A 879 19.51 -2.59 11.72
C ALA A 879 18.54 -2.46 10.53
N ALA A 880 18.06 -3.59 10.03
CA ALA A 880 17.01 -3.61 9.01
C ALA A 880 16.03 -4.75 9.25
N GLY A 881 14.75 -4.51 8.98
CA GLY A 881 13.65 -5.47 9.10
C GLY A 881 13.02 -5.75 7.74
N ASP A 882 12.41 -6.92 7.60
CA ASP A 882 11.71 -7.31 6.38
C ASP A 882 10.21 -7.57 6.58
N TYR A 883 9.50 -7.72 5.46
CA TYR A 883 8.09 -8.10 5.41
C TYR A 883 7.79 -9.53 5.92
N CYS A 884 8.80 -10.29 6.36
CA CYS A 884 8.72 -11.69 6.78
C CYS A 884 8.94 -11.92 8.30
N GLY A 885 9.20 -10.85 9.06
CA GLY A 885 9.43 -10.88 10.50
C GLY A 885 10.91 -10.85 10.90
N ASN A 886 11.84 -10.97 9.96
CA ASN A 886 13.26 -11.09 10.26
C ASN A 886 13.89 -9.72 10.48
N ILE A 887 14.85 -9.64 11.40
CA ILE A 887 15.69 -8.44 11.58
C ILE A 887 17.15 -8.85 11.53
N LYS A 888 17.95 -8.17 10.72
CA LYS A 888 19.41 -8.27 10.70
C LYS A 888 20.00 -7.04 11.37
N ILE A 889 21.07 -7.24 12.14
CA ILE A 889 21.82 -6.18 12.81
C ILE A 889 23.28 -6.31 12.37
N TRP A 890 23.78 -5.29 11.67
CA TRP A 890 25.16 -5.17 11.25
C TRP A 890 25.91 -4.18 12.14
N ARG A 891 27.21 -4.45 12.30
CA ARG A 891 28.16 -3.57 12.97
C ARG A 891 29.26 -3.16 12.01
N HIS A 892 29.58 -1.88 11.98
CA HIS A 892 30.80 -1.37 11.35
C HIS A 892 32.00 -1.74 12.23
N ARG A 893 32.99 -2.41 11.64
CA ARG A 893 34.26 -2.75 12.28
C ARG A 893 35.22 -1.56 12.35
#